data_AF-A0A1Y1IBK7-F1
#
_entry.id   AF-A0A1Y1IBK7-F1
#
_cell.length_a   1.000
_cell.length_b   1.000
_cell.length_c   1.000
_cell.angle_alpha   90.00
_cell.angle_beta   90.00
_cell.angle_gamma   90.00
#
_symmetry.space_group_name_H-M   'P 1'
#
loop_
_entity.id
_entity.type
_entity.pdbx_description
1 polymer ?
#
loop_
_entity_poly.entity_id
_entity_poly.type
_entity_poly.pdbx_seq_one_letter_code
_entity_poly.pdbx_strand_id
1 'polypeptide(L)'
;MEYRMAPGQNHFERLSNDLLEIVFQKALWARPSERFTQWKARDRVSLEATCKRFQKLVPLLDSLAWDLVAPGNADVLRRYLESNRLGPLKKVALEVIGDPSNVYSLSSILELIAVQYRNSLQEFHLFISVKVRYEDWSGVFSLFQGCQNLVILDILFPALESLEMHQHLGGDYDSCRAMWPGKLFLWGRGGKSGVADRSDPAKMAVPRSLDSFVALLMSRSPAATLVAVDLLGELRYAGCAAAIAQVPGSIESLFFLFDSTSEGKLKKAAGDLLVSLARDGGIKKRVLAARGSLRTLVSCLQSGCSGVQERAAELIWLLADSKEDQQAMAKTWGLLRGLGGLLHSRNSACQERAARALLRVSLGGSETRVLIVDTVSGLLKRSVQLLCGKNPRVQDSVGNLLDLLMVELRTRRAMFHTAGCHRKLLENASGNAGAAKVLTSVMSDYDVRKSVAKVRLTLRRLIGLLSAEDGEVREAGAEIMEYFVADDEHRTVLGVDRLCLQGLASLLQPGSSCKAQGCAARALALLAYEDDTRIGVVELPNVAERLVNFLKSEEASTREAALEALQNLSVHEGAAKHIATLPGSLQSLVSLMDDESAGIAEGATATLANLLANEEDGGPLADFPGFADKVVSLLGRESAEVQMAASRALQNLSICSANARRVFATPRCLSRFVGVMRGENAYAKERVVYAIGKMGVTLALRFQLCQYPGILRAMEDFVSTASKV
;
A
#
# COMPACT_ATOMS: atom_id res chain seq x y z
N MET A 1 -20.58 51.55 45.85
CA MET A 1 -20.44 52.99 45.58
C MET A 1 -21.21 53.28 44.30
N GLU A 2 -22.45 53.75 44.44
CA GLU A 2 -23.30 54.13 43.31
C GLU A 2 -22.87 55.50 42.78
N TYR A 3 -22.29 55.55 41.58
CA TYR A 3 -22.23 56.78 40.80
C TYR A 3 -23.49 56.86 39.95
N ARG A 4 -24.53 57.54 40.45
CA ARG A 4 -25.63 58.02 39.61
C ARG A 4 -25.06 59.07 38.64
N MET A 5 -25.08 58.77 37.36
CA MET A 5 -24.62 59.66 36.29
C MET A 5 -25.72 60.63 35.85
N ALA A 6 -25.32 61.87 35.56
CA ALA A 6 -26.16 62.84 34.87
C ALA A 6 -26.37 62.40 33.40
N PRO A 7 -27.55 62.61 32.80
CA PRO A 7 -27.79 62.26 31.41
C PRO A 7 -26.96 63.19 30.49
N GLY A 8 -26.01 62.62 29.74
CA GLY A 8 -25.33 63.34 28.65
C GLY A 8 -23.79 63.40 28.68
N GLN A 9 -23.09 62.82 29.68
CA GLN A 9 -21.63 62.76 29.65
C GLN A 9 -21.10 61.49 28.96
N ASN A 10 -20.33 61.68 27.89
CA ASN A 10 -19.68 60.58 27.18
C ASN A 10 -18.47 60.04 27.97
N HIS A 11 -18.52 58.77 28.35
CA HIS A 11 -17.45 58.07 29.08
C HIS A 11 -16.07 58.14 28.41
N PHE A 12 -16.00 58.28 27.07
CA PHE A 12 -14.74 58.39 26.32
C PHE A 12 -14.00 59.71 26.56
N GLU A 13 -14.68 60.77 27.01
CA GLU A 13 -14.04 62.07 27.24
C GLU A 13 -13.04 62.06 28.41
N ARG A 14 -13.15 61.08 29.33
CA ARG A 14 -12.30 60.95 30.52
C ARG A 14 -11.06 60.07 30.31
N LEU A 15 -10.93 59.40 29.15
CA LEU A 15 -9.81 58.50 28.87
C LEU A 15 -8.57 59.24 28.35
N SER A 16 -7.37 58.70 28.57
CA SER A 16 -6.14 59.22 27.95
C SER A 16 -6.15 58.93 26.44
N ASN A 17 -5.35 59.67 25.66
CA ASN A 17 -5.23 59.43 24.22
C ASN A 17 -4.74 58.00 23.92
N ASP A 18 -3.82 57.45 24.73
CA ASP A 18 -3.32 56.08 24.58
C ASP A 18 -4.41 55.03 24.80
N LEU A 19 -5.30 55.24 25.78
CA LEU A 19 -6.42 54.33 26.02
C LEU A 19 -7.48 54.45 24.93
N LEU A 20 -7.72 55.66 24.42
CA LEU A 20 -8.60 55.86 23.26
C LEU A 20 -8.03 55.16 22.03
N GLU A 21 -6.72 55.26 21.79
CA GLU A 21 -6.04 54.54 20.72
C GLU A 21 -6.17 53.02 20.87
N ILE A 22 -5.96 52.46 22.07
CA ILE A 22 -6.14 51.02 22.31
C ILE A 22 -7.59 50.58 22.07
N VAL A 23 -8.57 51.37 22.51
CA VAL A 23 -10.00 51.08 22.28
C VAL A 23 -10.31 51.12 20.79
N PHE A 24 -9.78 52.11 20.07
CA PHE A 24 -9.99 52.27 18.63
C PHE A 24 -9.33 51.15 17.83
N GLN A 25 -8.07 50.82 18.15
CA GLN A 25 -7.33 49.71 17.56
C GLN A 25 -7.99 48.37 17.85
N LYS A 26 -8.52 48.15 19.06
CA LYS A 26 -9.29 46.93 19.37
C LYS A 26 -10.63 46.90 18.64
N ALA A 27 -11.37 48.01 18.53
CA ALA A 27 -12.61 48.04 17.79
C ALA A 27 -12.38 47.71 16.30
N LEU A 28 -11.31 48.25 15.72
CA LEU A 28 -10.94 47.99 14.33
C LEU A 28 -10.30 46.62 14.10
N TRP A 29 -9.54 46.09 15.06
CA TRP A 29 -8.64 44.94 14.84
C TRP A 29 -8.74 43.81 15.89
N ALA A 30 -9.77 43.76 16.74
CA ALA A 30 -9.87 42.73 17.78
C ALA A 30 -10.00 41.30 17.24
N ARG A 31 -9.17 40.42 17.84
CA ARG A 31 -9.07 38.95 17.85
C ARG A 31 -8.81 38.19 16.52
N PRO A 32 -7.75 37.35 16.45
CA PRO A 32 -7.43 36.51 15.29
C PRO A 32 -8.45 35.42 14.93
N SER A 33 -9.38 35.09 15.83
CA SER A 33 -10.36 34.01 15.65
C SER A 33 -11.69 34.46 15.04
N GLU A 34 -11.92 35.76 14.93
CA GLU A 34 -13.10 36.34 14.27
C GLU A 34 -12.61 37.12 13.06
N ARG A 35 -12.61 36.45 11.90
CA ARG A 35 -12.37 37.11 10.61
C ARG A 35 -13.26 38.35 10.54
N PHE A 36 -12.67 39.49 10.16
CA PHE A 36 -13.31 40.80 9.97
C PHE A 36 -14.79 40.65 9.60
N THR A 37 -15.66 40.99 10.53
CA THR A 37 -17.10 40.96 10.36
C THR A 37 -17.55 42.21 9.59
N GLN A 38 -18.65 42.09 8.84
CA GLN A 38 -19.22 43.02 7.83
C GLN A 38 -19.63 44.43 8.36
N TRP A 39 -19.05 44.89 9.47
CA TRP A 39 -19.52 46.08 10.19
C TRP A 39 -18.40 46.89 10.88
N LYS A 40 -17.12 46.58 10.68
CA LYS A 40 -16.03 47.23 11.43
C LYS A 40 -15.77 48.69 11.04
N ALA A 41 -15.97 49.13 9.79
CA ALA A 41 -15.84 50.57 9.50
C ALA A 41 -17.05 51.39 9.98
N ARG A 42 -18.22 50.76 10.19
CA ARG A 42 -19.33 51.38 10.93
C ARG A 42 -18.99 51.61 12.39
N ASP A 43 -18.20 50.73 13.02
CA ASP A 43 -17.73 50.92 14.40
C ASP A 43 -16.81 52.15 14.51
N ARG A 44 -15.94 52.35 13.51
CA ARG A 44 -15.12 53.58 13.41
C ARG A 44 -15.96 54.84 13.31
N VAL A 45 -16.91 54.89 12.37
CA VAL A 45 -17.79 56.05 12.19
C VAL A 45 -18.63 56.29 13.45
N SER A 46 -19.06 55.22 14.10
CA SER A 46 -19.80 55.29 15.38
C SER A 46 -18.93 55.85 16.50
N LEU A 47 -17.67 55.43 16.63
CA LEU A 47 -16.73 55.98 17.62
C LEU A 47 -16.41 57.46 17.35
N GLU A 48 -16.21 57.84 16.09
CA GLU A 48 -16.00 59.23 15.67
C GLU A 48 -17.23 60.12 15.93
N ALA A 49 -18.44 59.58 15.77
CA ALA A 49 -19.69 60.28 16.10
C ALA A 49 -19.92 60.39 17.61
N THR A 50 -19.42 59.43 18.38
CA THR A 50 -19.60 59.38 19.83
C THR A 50 -18.72 60.43 20.51
N CYS A 51 -17.45 60.62 20.10
CA CYS A 51 -16.53 61.59 20.72
C CYS A 51 -15.67 62.39 19.73
N LYS A 52 -15.66 63.73 19.85
CA LYS A 52 -14.75 64.62 19.07
C LYS A 52 -13.27 64.35 19.30
N ARG A 53 -12.87 63.68 20.40
CA ARG A 53 -11.48 63.27 20.64
C ARG A 53 -11.05 62.14 19.71
N PHE A 54 -11.95 61.22 19.35
CA PHE A 54 -11.65 60.20 18.33
C PHE A 54 -11.40 60.85 16.97
N GLN A 55 -12.19 61.84 16.57
CA GLN A 55 -11.99 62.59 15.32
C GLN A 55 -10.60 63.25 15.21
N LYS A 56 -10.03 63.70 16.34
CA LYS A 56 -8.67 64.28 16.39
C LYS A 56 -7.55 63.23 16.41
N LEU A 57 -7.85 62.00 16.85
CA LEU A 57 -6.89 60.90 16.92
C LEU A 57 -6.74 60.15 15.60
N VAL A 58 -7.81 60.10 14.79
CA VAL A 58 -7.84 59.39 13.50
C VAL A 58 -6.66 59.72 12.56
N PRO A 59 -6.21 60.98 12.39
CA PRO A 59 -5.07 61.30 11.52
C PRO A 59 -3.72 60.77 12.04
N LEU A 60 -3.62 60.52 13.35
CA LEU A 60 -2.40 60.08 14.03
C LEU A 60 -2.25 58.55 14.06
N LEU A 61 -3.30 57.81 13.67
CA LEU A 61 -3.28 56.37 13.63
C LEU A 61 -2.58 55.86 12.38
N ASP A 62 -1.83 54.76 12.53
CA ASP A 62 -1.18 54.06 11.44
C ASP A 62 -2.08 53.00 10.77
N SER A 63 -3.37 52.97 11.10
CA SER A 63 -4.33 52.01 10.58
C SER A 63 -5.57 52.68 9.99
N LEU A 64 -6.01 52.20 8.82
CA LEU A 64 -7.18 52.70 8.10
C LEU A 64 -8.15 51.55 7.84
N ALA A 65 -9.40 51.68 8.28
CA ALA A 65 -10.51 50.84 7.85
C ALA A 65 -11.58 51.69 7.16
N TRP A 66 -12.10 51.26 6.02
CA TRP A 66 -13.09 52.01 5.26
C TRP A 66 -14.13 51.14 4.54
N ASP A 67 -15.38 51.59 4.59
CA ASP A 67 -16.55 50.95 3.96
C ASP A 67 -16.97 51.68 2.68
N LEU A 68 -16.82 51.02 1.54
CA LEU A 68 -17.27 51.44 0.21
C LEU A 68 -18.66 50.87 -0.07
N VAL A 69 -19.65 51.35 0.69
CA VAL A 69 -21.05 50.86 0.70
C VAL A 69 -22.01 51.79 -0.04
N ALA A 70 -21.86 53.10 0.12
CA ALA A 70 -22.74 54.09 -0.50
C ALA A 70 -22.10 54.73 -1.76
N PRO A 71 -22.89 55.13 -2.76
CA PRO A 71 -22.39 55.87 -3.92
C PRO A 71 -21.72 57.18 -3.46
N GLY A 72 -20.50 57.42 -3.93
CA GLY A 72 -19.67 58.58 -3.57
C GLY A 72 -18.71 58.35 -2.40
N ASN A 73 -18.83 57.26 -1.63
CA ASN A 73 -17.87 56.94 -0.55
C ASN A 73 -16.45 56.74 -1.09
N ALA A 74 -16.31 56.20 -2.30
CA ALA A 74 -15.03 56.03 -2.97
C ALA A 74 -14.35 57.38 -3.27
N ASP A 75 -15.11 58.39 -3.69
CA ASP A 75 -14.58 59.74 -3.94
C ASP A 75 -14.24 60.46 -2.63
N VAL A 76 -15.01 60.22 -1.56
CA VAL A 76 -14.70 60.73 -0.21
C VAL A 76 -13.40 60.10 0.29
N LEU A 77 -13.23 58.78 0.17
CA LEU A 77 -11.99 58.11 0.54
C LEU A 77 -10.82 58.61 -0.31
N ARG A 78 -11.00 58.80 -1.62
CA ARG A 78 -9.96 59.34 -2.51
C ARG A 78 -9.53 60.72 -2.05
N ARG A 79 -10.47 61.66 -1.85
CA ARG A 79 -10.15 63.01 -1.33
C ARG A 79 -9.51 62.96 0.05
N TYR A 80 -9.92 62.00 0.88
CA TYR A 80 -9.34 61.81 2.21
C TYR A 80 -7.88 61.38 2.13
N LEU A 81 -7.55 60.42 1.26
CA LEU A 81 -6.17 59.96 0.99
C LEU A 81 -5.32 61.05 0.32
N GLU A 82 -5.89 61.78 -0.65
CA GLU A 82 -5.25 62.90 -1.35
C GLU A 82 -5.00 64.10 -0.44
N SER A 83 -5.81 64.30 0.61
CA SER A 83 -5.64 65.42 1.55
C SER A 83 -4.34 65.34 2.35
N ASN A 84 -3.59 64.23 2.26
CA ASN A 84 -2.29 63.99 2.88
C ASN A 84 -2.29 64.22 4.42
N ARG A 85 -3.47 64.10 5.05
CA ARG A 85 -3.66 64.31 6.49
C ARG A 85 -3.28 63.10 7.34
N LEU A 86 -3.04 61.95 6.71
CA LEU A 86 -2.67 60.71 7.38
C LEU A 86 -1.15 60.60 7.50
N GLY A 87 -0.67 60.14 8.66
CA GLY A 87 0.71 59.68 8.83
C GLY A 87 1.01 58.43 7.99
N PRO A 88 2.21 57.84 8.12
CA PRO A 88 2.58 56.62 7.40
C PRO A 88 1.66 55.45 7.80
N LEU A 89 0.70 55.12 6.93
CA LEU A 89 -0.20 53.99 7.15
C LEU A 89 0.57 52.68 7.08
N LYS A 90 0.42 51.87 8.13
CA LYS A 90 0.92 50.49 8.23
C LYS A 90 -0.17 49.47 7.97
N LYS A 91 -1.42 49.73 8.35
CA LYS A 91 -2.51 48.76 8.18
C LYS A 91 -3.67 49.36 7.41
N VAL A 92 -4.17 48.67 6.41
CA VAL A 92 -5.32 49.13 5.63
C VAL A 92 -6.32 47.99 5.45
N ALA A 93 -7.58 48.26 5.74
CA ALA A 93 -8.71 47.37 5.49
C ALA A 93 -9.76 48.12 4.66
N LEU A 94 -10.13 47.56 3.51
CA LEU A 94 -11.17 48.12 2.66
C LEU A 94 -12.29 47.10 2.52
N GLU A 95 -13.52 47.52 2.77
CA GLU A 95 -14.72 46.71 2.50
C GLU A 95 -15.50 47.33 1.33
N VAL A 96 -15.86 46.52 0.34
CA VAL A 96 -16.56 46.94 -0.87
C VAL A 96 -17.89 46.22 -0.97
N ILE A 97 -19.00 46.98 -0.98
CA ILE A 97 -20.37 46.43 -1.02
C ILE A 97 -21.17 47.07 -2.16
N GLY A 98 -21.71 46.24 -3.05
CA GLY A 98 -22.98 46.45 -3.75
C GLY A 98 -23.10 47.43 -4.93
N ASP A 99 -22.20 48.40 -5.13
CA ASP A 99 -22.38 49.43 -6.18
C ASP A 99 -21.27 49.41 -7.28
N PRO A 100 -21.62 49.29 -8.58
CA PRO A 100 -20.67 49.35 -9.70
C PRO A 100 -19.81 50.61 -9.76
N SER A 101 -20.32 51.76 -9.30
CA SER A 101 -19.59 53.04 -9.32
C SER A 101 -18.38 53.05 -8.38
N ASN A 102 -18.45 52.31 -7.26
CA ASN A 102 -17.35 52.16 -6.32
C ASN A 102 -16.20 51.31 -6.89
N VAL A 103 -16.47 50.49 -7.91
CA VAL A 103 -15.52 49.54 -8.52
C VAL A 103 -14.58 50.23 -9.51
N TYR A 104 -15.10 51.15 -10.31
CA TYR A 104 -14.27 51.99 -11.19
C TYR A 104 -13.33 52.88 -10.39
N SER A 105 -13.78 53.36 -9.23
CA SER A 105 -12.95 54.13 -8.31
C SER A 105 -11.97 53.27 -7.48
N LEU A 106 -12.23 51.97 -7.34
CA LEU A 106 -11.40 51.06 -6.56
C LEU A 106 -9.99 50.96 -7.14
N SER A 107 -9.83 50.90 -8.46
CA SER A 107 -8.51 50.83 -9.10
C SER A 107 -7.64 52.03 -8.72
N SER A 108 -8.19 53.23 -8.87
CA SER A 108 -7.49 54.45 -8.50
C SER A 108 -7.19 54.54 -7.00
N ILE A 109 -8.08 54.02 -6.14
CA ILE A 109 -7.86 53.98 -4.69
C ILE A 109 -6.74 53.01 -4.34
N LEU A 110 -6.73 51.81 -4.94
CA LEU A 110 -5.71 50.79 -4.73
C LEU A 110 -4.35 51.27 -5.23
N GLU A 111 -4.31 51.91 -6.40
CA GLU A 111 -3.12 52.54 -6.95
C GLU A 111 -2.60 53.65 -6.02
N LEU A 112 -3.48 54.55 -5.58
CA LEU A 112 -3.13 55.63 -4.65
C LEU A 112 -2.53 55.05 -3.35
N ILE A 113 -3.17 54.03 -2.76
CA ILE A 113 -2.68 53.40 -1.53
C ILE A 113 -1.32 52.74 -1.75
N ALA A 114 -1.19 51.90 -2.77
CA ALA A 114 0.04 51.16 -3.06
C ALA A 114 1.21 52.09 -3.40
N VAL A 115 0.96 53.22 -4.08
CA VAL A 115 1.99 54.21 -4.44
C VAL A 115 2.34 55.11 -3.25
N GLN A 116 1.36 55.68 -2.57
CA GLN A 116 1.57 56.66 -1.49
C GLN A 116 2.18 56.02 -0.24
N TYR A 117 1.76 54.78 0.10
CA TYR A 117 2.19 54.07 1.30
C TYR A 117 3.16 52.92 1.02
N ARG A 118 3.77 52.90 -0.17
CA ARG A 118 4.71 51.86 -0.64
C ARG A 118 5.78 51.45 0.38
N ASN A 119 6.27 52.41 1.16
CA ASN A 119 7.35 52.21 2.12
C ASN A 119 6.88 52.04 3.57
N SER A 120 5.60 52.23 3.88
CA SER A 120 5.05 52.13 5.24
C SER A 120 4.07 50.99 5.43
N LEU A 121 3.39 50.57 4.36
CA LEU A 121 2.32 49.57 4.41
C LEU A 121 2.86 48.19 4.80
N GLN A 122 2.26 47.61 5.85
CA GLN A 122 2.59 46.31 6.42
C GLN A 122 1.47 45.29 6.27
N GLU A 123 0.21 45.70 6.45
CA GLU A 123 -0.95 44.83 6.36
C GLU A 123 -1.99 45.47 5.44
N PHE A 124 -2.44 44.75 4.42
CA PHE A 124 -3.51 45.17 3.53
C PHE A 124 -4.58 44.09 3.46
N HIS A 125 -5.83 44.47 3.72
CA HIS A 125 -6.98 43.59 3.67
C HIS A 125 -8.06 44.21 2.78
N LEU A 126 -8.54 43.46 1.80
CA LEU A 126 -9.61 43.87 0.90
C LEU A 126 -10.75 42.86 0.97
N PHE A 127 -11.92 43.31 1.40
CA PHE A 127 -13.12 42.51 1.55
C PHE A 127 -14.13 42.96 0.51
N ILE A 128 -14.64 42.04 -0.31
CA ILE A 128 -15.62 42.36 -1.36
C ILE A 128 -16.87 41.52 -1.13
N SER A 129 -17.93 42.13 -0.61
CA SER A 129 -19.09 41.41 -0.04
C SER A 129 -20.30 41.23 -0.95
N VAL A 130 -20.28 41.67 -2.21
CA VAL A 130 -21.36 41.40 -3.21
C VAL A 130 -20.78 41.39 -4.64
N LYS A 131 -21.54 40.90 -5.63
CA LYS A 131 -21.31 40.81 -7.10
C LYS A 131 -20.66 42.06 -7.77
N VAL A 132 -19.42 42.36 -7.41
CA VAL A 132 -18.63 43.50 -7.89
C VAL A 132 -17.68 43.02 -8.99
N ARG A 133 -17.80 43.59 -10.21
CA ARG A 133 -16.94 43.26 -11.37
C ARG A 133 -15.69 44.13 -11.39
N TYR A 134 -14.59 43.66 -10.82
CA TYR A 134 -13.29 44.31 -10.93
C TYR A 134 -12.38 43.53 -11.89
N GLU A 135 -11.98 44.14 -13.00
CA GLU A 135 -11.35 43.43 -14.13
C GLU A 135 -9.80 43.47 -14.13
N ASP A 136 -9.16 44.37 -13.37
CA ASP A 136 -7.70 44.57 -13.39
C ASP A 136 -6.98 44.13 -12.10
N TRP A 137 -7.20 42.89 -11.68
CA TRP A 137 -6.46 42.32 -10.55
C TRP A 137 -4.96 42.22 -10.81
N SER A 138 -4.54 42.05 -12.07
CA SER A 138 -3.13 42.07 -12.46
C SER A 138 -2.45 43.40 -12.11
N GLY A 139 -3.10 44.52 -12.39
CA GLY A 139 -2.62 45.85 -12.03
C GLY A 139 -2.52 45.99 -10.52
N VAL A 140 -3.54 45.56 -9.78
CA VAL A 140 -3.55 45.58 -8.30
C VAL A 140 -2.36 44.81 -7.73
N PHE A 141 -2.17 43.55 -8.13
CA PHE A 141 -1.05 42.76 -7.62
C PHE A 141 0.32 43.36 -7.99
N SER A 142 0.45 43.91 -9.20
CA SER A 142 1.68 44.59 -9.64
C SER A 142 1.98 45.84 -8.81
N LEU A 143 0.95 46.60 -8.45
CA LEU A 143 1.04 47.77 -7.60
C LEU A 143 1.54 47.39 -6.20
N PHE A 144 0.93 46.37 -5.59
CA PHE A 144 1.31 45.92 -4.24
C PHE A 144 2.64 45.15 -4.18
N GLN A 145 3.11 44.56 -5.28
CA GLN A 145 4.46 43.99 -5.39
C GLN A 145 5.55 45.04 -5.11
N GLY A 146 5.24 46.32 -5.36
CA GLY A 146 6.11 47.44 -5.05
C GLY A 146 6.25 47.76 -3.55
N CYS A 147 5.36 47.26 -2.69
CA CYS A 147 5.34 47.59 -1.26
C CYS A 147 6.38 46.78 -0.49
N GLN A 148 7.43 47.44 0.00
CA GLN A 148 8.63 46.75 0.53
C GLN A 148 8.40 46.13 1.91
N ASN A 149 7.48 46.69 2.69
CA ASN A 149 7.21 46.30 4.07
C ASN A 149 5.95 45.46 4.24
N LEU A 150 5.30 45.04 3.13
CA LEU A 150 4.03 44.34 3.16
C LEU A 150 4.21 42.88 3.64
N VAL A 151 3.72 42.60 4.85
CA VAL A 151 3.76 41.32 5.56
C VAL A 151 2.44 40.55 5.41
N ILE A 152 1.30 41.24 5.28
CA ILE A 152 -0.02 40.62 5.12
C ILE A 152 -0.73 41.25 3.93
N LEU A 153 -1.21 40.42 3.01
CA LEU A 153 -2.06 40.81 1.88
C LEU A 153 -3.26 39.85 1.82
N ASP A 154 -4.37 40.24 2.42
CA ASP A 154 -5.61 39.45 2.40
C ASP A 154 -6.59 40.05 1.38
N ILE A 155 -7.10 39.22 0.48
CA ILE A 155 -8.21 39.59 -0.41
C ILE A 155 -9.30 38.55 -0.23
N LEU A 156 -10.44 38.96 0.35
CA LEU A 156 -11.51 38.09 0.82
C LEU A 156 -12.81 38.40 0.06
N PHE A 157 -13.50 37.35 -0.37
CA PHE A 157 -14.76 37.41 -1.10
C PHE A 157 -15.87 36.65 -0.35
N PRO A 158 -16.54 37.26 0.65
CA PRO A 158 -17.43 36.53 1.56
C PRO A 158 -18.76 36.05 0.96
N ALA A 159 -19.18 36.59 -0.19
CA ALA A 159 -20.52 36.34 -0.77
C ALA A 159 -20.53 35.65 -2.15
N LEU A 160 -19.42 35.09 -2.61
CA LEU A 160 -19.38 34.39 -3.90
C LEU A 160 -19.86 32.93 -3.71
N GLU A 161 -21.11 32.66 -4.07
CA GLU A 161 -21.61 31.29 -4.30
C GLU A 161 -21.00 30.66 -5.58
N SER A 162 -20.47 31.50 -6.47
CA SER A 162 -19.70 31.19 -7.68
C SER A 162 -18.72 32.33 -7.96
N LEU A 163 -17.48 32.06 -8.40
CA LEU A 163 -16.58 33.11 -8.91
C LEU A 163 -16.99 33.46 -10.35
N GLU A 164 -18.16 34.06 -10.51
CA GLU A 164 -18.73 34.47 -11.80
C GLU A 164 -18.28 35.88 -12.20
N MET A 165 -17.18 35.97 -12.93
CA MET A 165 -16.88 37.16 -13.73
C MET A 165 -17.56 37.00 -15.09
N HIS A 166 -18.86 37.33 -15.18
CA HIS A 166 -19.64 37.26 -16.41
C HIS A 166 -19.58 38.54 -17.25
N GLN A 167 -19.54 38.36 -18.57
CA GLN A 167 -20.49 39.05 -19.43
C GLN A 167 -21.06 38.05 -20.45
N HIS A 168 -22.29 37.57 -20.22
CA HIS A 168 -23.18 37.24 -21.32
C HIS A 168 -24.62 37.57 -20.93
N LEU A 169 -25.29 38.32 -21.79
CA LEU A 169 -26.69 38.72 -21.68
C LEU A 169 -27.61 37.50 -21.88
N GLY A 170 -28.60 37.37 -20.99
CA GLY A 170 -29.85 36.63 -21.22
C GLY A 170 -29.97 35.27 -20.53
N GLY A 171 -30.83 35.18 -19.51
CA GLY A 171 -31.39 33.92 -19.01
C GLY A 171 -31.60 33.88 -17.48
N ASP A 172 -32.86 33.86 -17.05
CA ASP A 172 -33.34 33.70 -15.67
C ASP A 172 -32.81 32.45 -14.96
N TYR A 173 -32.53 32.54 -13.65
CA TYR A 173 -32.47 31.38 -12.77
C TYR A 173 -32.99 31.66 -11.35
N ASP A 174 -33.96 30.84 -10.95
CA ASP A 174 -34.54 30.70 -9.62
C ASP A 174 -33.74 29.74 -8.70
N SER A 175 -33.73 30.07 -7.40
CA SER A 175 -33.60 29.20 -6.21
C SER A 175 -32.27 28.49 -5.79
N CYS A 176 -31.70 29.06 -4.71
CA CYS A 176 -30.88 28.56 -3.57
C CYS A 176 -30.59 27.05 -3.35
N ARG A 177 -29.34 26.68 -2.95
CA ARG A 177 -28.82 26.54 -1.54
C ARG A 177 -27.56 25.63 -1.41
N ALA A 178 -26.62 26.03 -0.54
CA ALA A 178 -25.54 25.30 0.18
C ALA A 178 -24.16 25.07 -0.50
N MET A 179 -23.11 25.62 0.13
CA MET A 179 -21.67 25.27 0.07
C MET A 179 -21.09 24.90 -1.31
N TRP A 180 -20.59 25.91 -2.04
CA TRP A 180 -19.66 25.86 -3.18
C TRP A 180 -19.91 24.76 -4.24
N PRO A 181 -20.77 25.00 -5.26
CA PRO A 181 -20.93 24.11 -6.40
C PRO A 181 -20.35 24.70 -7.70
N GLY A 182 -19.25 24.12 -8.17
CA GLY A 182 -19.21 23.63 -9.56
C GLY A 182 -18.52 24.45 -10.65
N LYS A 183 -18.32 25.78 -10.56
CA LYS A 183 -17.71 26.56 -11.66
C LYS A 183 -16.74 27.66 -11.21
N LEU A 184 -15.56 27.73 -11.84
CA LEU A 184 -14.51 28.71 -11.56
C LEU A 184 -14.02 29.39 -12.85
N PHE A 185 -14.21 30.69 -13.02
CA PHE A 185 -13.88 31.41 -14.26
C PHE A 185 -12.58 32.21 -14.09
N LEU A 186 -11.60 32.08 -15.01
CA LEU A 186 -10.39 32.92 -14.99
C LEU A 186 -10.14 33.57 -16.36
N TRP A 187 -9.61 34.80 -16.34
CA TRP A 187 -9.49 35.67 -17.51
C TRP A 187 -8.08 36.25 -17.66
N GLY A 188 -7.69 36.57 -18.89
CA GLY A 188 -6.44 37.28 -19.21
C GLY A 188 -6.63 38.44 -20.18
N ARG A 189 -5.59 39.28 -20.36
CA ARG A 189 -5.62 40.47 -21.23
C ARG A 189 -5.98 40.10 -22.67
N GLY A 190 -7.07 40.70 -23.19
CA GLY A 190 -7.51 40.55 -24.59
C GLY A 190 -8.77 39.71 -24.83
N GLY A 191 -9.68 39.61 -23.86
CA GLY A 191 -11.06 39.13 -24.13
C GLY A 191 -11.23 37.63 -24.34
N LYS A 192 -10.28 36.78 -23.92
CA LYS A 192 -10.43 35.32 -23.91
C LYS A 192 -10.63 34.81 -22.48
N SER A 193 -11.85 34.43 -22.14
CA SER A 193 -12.26 33.75 -20.89
C SER A 193 -11.95 32.27 -20.92
N GLY A 194 -11.62 31.70 -19.76
CA GLY A 194 -11.82 30.29 -19.48
C GLY A 194 -12.82 30.06 -18.36
N VAL A 195 -13.67 29.04 -18.53
CA VAL A 195 -14.60 28.52 -17.51
C VAL A 195 -14.07 27.16 -17.05
N ALA A 196 -13.79 27.00 -15.76
CA ALA A 196 -13.56 25.71 -15.14
C ALA A 196 -14.90 25.18 -14.64
N ASP A 197 -15.60 24.43 -15.50
CA ASP A 197 -16.79 23.68 -15.08
C ASP A 197 -16.38 22.32 -14.55
N ARG A 198 -16.74 22.03 -13.30
CA ARG A 198 -16.47 20.75 -12.60
C ARG A 198 -17.13 19.55 -13.30
N SER A 199 -18.07 19.79 -14.23
CA SER A 199 -18.76 18.75 -15.01
C SER A 199 -18.17 18.45 -16.40
N ASP A 200 -17.29 19.30 -16.96
CA ASP A 200 -16.72 19.08 -18.30
C ASP A 200 -15.25 19.57 -18.41
N PRO A 201 -14.26 18.72 -18.05
CA PRO A 201 -12.83 19.06 -18.05
C PRO A 201 -12.27 19.39 -19.44
N ALA A 202 -12.95 18.97 -20.52
CA ALA A 202 -12.47 19.12 -21.89
C ALA A 202 -12.69 20.53 -22.47
N LYS A 203 -13.57 21.35 -21.87
CA LYS A 203 -13.84 22.74 -22.28
C LYS A 203 -13.02 23.80 -21.53
N MET A 204 -12.07 23.36 -20.72
CA MET A 204 -11.27 24.21 -19.85
C MET A 204 -10.22 25.00 -20.65
N ALA A 205 -10.55 26.22 -21.07
CA ALA A 205 -9.56 27.12 -21.68
C ALA A 205 -8.62 27.67 -20.59
N VAL A 206 -7.32 27.40 -20.70
CA VAL A 206 -6.28 27.86 -19.76
C VAL A 206 -6.14 29.38 -19.82
N PRO A 207 -6.39 30.13 -18.72
CA PRO A 207 -6.39 31.59 -18.78
C PRO A 207 -4.97 32.17 -18.74
N ARG A 208 -4.68 33.21 -19.56
CA ARG A 208 -3.36 33.89 -19.58
C ARG A 208 -2.95 34.52 -18.23
N SER A 209 -3.87 34.62 -17.26
CA SER A 209 -3.57 35.08 -15.90
C SER A 209 -2.78 34.07 -15.06
N LEU A 210 -2.71 32.80 -15.46
CA LEU A 210 -1.86 31.79 -14.81
C LEU A 210 -0.37 32.20 -14.86
N ASP A 211 0.07 32.86 -15.93
CA ASP A 211 1.42 33.43 -16.03
C ASP A 211 1.66 34.51 -14.94
N SER A 212 0.62 35.27 -14.57
CA SER A 212 0.70 36.29 -13.52
C SER A 212 0.79 35.65 -12.12
N PHE A 213 0.05 34.57 -11.87
CA PHE A 213 0.17 33.81 -10.62
C PHE A 213 1.54 33.13 -10.47
N VAL A 214 2.07 32.58 -11.56
CA VAL A 214 3.43 32.03 -11.57
C VAL A 214 4.49 33.12 -11.41
N ALA A 215 4.30 34.31 -11.99
CA ALA A 215 5.17 35.45 -11.72
C ALA A 215 5.14 35.89 -10.24
N LEU A 216 3.99 35.81 -9.57
CA LEU A 216 3.85 36.11 -8.14
C LEU A 216 4.56 35.08 -7.24
N LEU A 217 4.77 33.84 -7.69
CA LEU A 217 5.62 32.88 -6.96
C LEU A 217 7.05 33.38 -6.79
N MET A 218 7.51 34.26 -7.69
CA MET A 218 8.84 34.88 -7.63
C MET A 218 8.80 36.32 -7.08
N SER A 219 7.70 36.71 -6.43
CA SER A 219 7.58 37.99 -5.73
C SER A 219 8.60 38.11 -4.58
N ARG A 220 9.00 39.34 -4.28
CA ARG A 220 9.86 39.64 -3.11
C ARG A 220 9.07 39.65 -1.79
N SER A 221 7.74 39.70 -1.83
CA SER A 221 6.88 39.65 -0.64
C SER A 221 6.48 38.20 -0.33
N PRO A 222 6.87 37.64 0.84
CA PRO A 222 6.49 36.28 1.24
C PRO A 222 4.97 36.08 1.33
N ALA A 223 4.22 37.13 1.66
CA ALA A 223 2.77 37.11 1.72
C ALA A 223 2.15 36.93 0.33
N ALA A 224 2.61 37.72 -0.64
CA ALA A 224 2.18 37.60 -2.03
C ALA A 224 2.51 36.22 -2.60
N THR A 225 3.66 35.66 -2.25
CA THR A 225 4.05 34.30 -2.67
C THR A 225 3.17 33.24 -2.03
N LEU A 226 2.85 33.36 -0.74
CA LEU A 226 1.97 32.40 -0.04
C LEU A 226 0.56 32.42 -0.63
N VAL A 227 -0.01 33.60 -0.86
CA VAL A 227 -1.32 33.76 -1.52
C VAL A 227 -1.29 33.14 -2.92
N ALA A 228 -0.23 33.33 -3.68
CA ALA A 228 -0.09 32.70 -4.99
C ALA A 228 -0.07 31.16 -4.90
N VAL A 229 0.64 30.58 -3.93
CA VAL A 229 0.66 29.12 -3.70
C VAL A 229 -0.72 28.60 -3.28
N ASP A 230 -1.40 29.29 -2.37
CA ASP A 230 -2.72 28.90 -1.88
C ASP A 230 -3.77 28.96 -2.99
N LEU A 231 -3.77 30.04 -3.79
CA LEU A 231 -4.64 30.19 -4.95
C LEU A 231 -4.39 29.09 -5.99
N LEU A 232 -3.13 28.78 -6.31
CA LEU A 232 -2.79 27.66 -7.20
C LEU A 232 -3.23 26.31 -6.61
N GLY A 233 -3.21 26.17 -5.28
CA GLY A 233 -3.77 25.02 -4.56
C GLY A 233 -5.26 24.84 -4.79
N GLU A 234 -6.03 25.91 -4.72
CA GLU A 234 -7.48 25.90 -5.00
C GLU A 234 -7.77 25.60 -6.48
N LEU A 235 -7.01 26.21 -7.41
CA LEU A 235 -7.12 25.94 -8.85
C LEU A 235 -6.93 24.47 -9.20
N ARG A 236 -6.06 23.77 -8.47
CA ARG A 236 -5.84 22.33 -8.66
C ARG A 236 -7.12 21.52 -8.40
N TYR A 237 -7.93 21.85 -7.39
CA TYR A 237 -9.19 21.14 -7.11
C TYR A 237 -10.27 21.36 -8.16
N ALA A 238 -10.11 22.39 -9.00
CA ALA A 238 -10.97 22.66 -10.14
C ALA A 238 -10.60 21.87 -11.42
N GLY A 239 -9.58 21.00 -11.37
CA GLY A 239 -9.11 20.24 -12.53
C GLY A 239 -8.02 20.95 -13.35
N CYS A 240 -7.52 22.11 -12.90
CA CYS A 240 -6.48 22.88 -13.61
C CYS A 240 -5.05 22.33 -13.41
N ALA A 241 -4.84 21.16 -12.80
CA ALA A 241 -3.51 20.65 -12.47
C ALA A 241 -2.58 20.61 -13.71
N ALA A 242 -3.10 20.07 -14.82
CA ALA A 242 -2.36 20.00 -16.08
C ALA A 242 -2.05 21.39 -16.64
N ALA A 243 -2.96 22.35 -16.50
CA ALA A 243 -2.77 23.74 -16.93
C ALA A 243 -1.69 24.45 -16.10
N ILE A 244 -1.72 24.30 -14.78
CA ILE A 244 -0.70 24.84 -13.88
C ILE A 244 0.68 24.30 -14.28
N ALA A 245 0.80 22.99 -14.48
CA ALA A 245 2.04 22.34 -14.89
C ALA A 245 2.45 22.60 -16.36
N GLN A 246 1.63 23.27 -17.17
CA GLN A 246 1.98 23.71 -18.53
C GLN A 246 2.61 25.10 -18.53
N VAL A 247 2.36 25.92 -17.50
CA VAL A 247 2.93 27.27 -17.45
C VAL A 247 4.44 27.18 -17.30
N PRO A 248 5.22 27.81 -18.22
CA PRO A 248 6.67 27.79 -18.15
C PRO A 248 7.19 28.32 -16.82
N GLY A 249 8.11 27.59 -16.19
CA GLY A 249 8.73 28.01 -14.93
C GLY A 249 7.86 27.81 -13.68
N SER A 250 6.62 27.33 -13.80
CA SER A 250 5.73 27.09 -12.65
C SER A 250 6.32 26.06 -11.69
N ILE A 251 6.68 24.88 -12.20
CA ILE A 251 7.24 23.78 -11.41
C ILE A 251 8.61 24.18 -10.85
N GLU A 252 9.46 24.84 -11.64
CA GLU A 252 10.76 25.34 -11.21
C GLU A 252 10.62 26.36 -10.08
N SER A 253 9.66 27.29 -10.17
CA SER A 253 9.38 28.27 -9.12
C SER A 253 8.90 27.59 -7.84
N LEU A 254 8.06 26.56 -7.95
CA LEU A 254 7.62 25.77 -6.79
C LEU A 254 8.78 25.01 -6.13
N PHE A 255 9.70 24.42 -6.89
CA PHE A 255 10.91 23.80 -6.33
C PHE A 255 11.83 24.85 -5.67
N PHE A 256 11.98 26.02 -6.28
CA PHE A 256 12.75 27.11 -5.68
C PHE A 256 12.16 27.53 -4.33
N LEU A 257 10.83 27.67 -4.24
CA LEU A 257 10.15 27.98 -2.97
C LEU A 257 10.28 26.85 -1.95
N PHE A 258 10.25 25.61 -2.41
CA PHE A 258 10.40 24.45 -1.54
C PHE A 258 11.77 24.40 -0.85
N ASP A 259 12.83 24.82 -1.56
CA ASP A 259 14.22 24.90 -1.04
C ASP A 259 14.57 26.26 -0.39
N SER A 260 13.71 27.27 -0.56
CA SER A 260 14.00 28.66 -0.17
C SER A 260 14.38 28.82 1.32
N THR A 261 15.03 29.91 1.72
CA THR A 261 15.33 30.19 3.15
C THR A 261 14.12 30.72 3.95
N SER A 262 12.94 30.76 3.33
CA SER A 262 11.71 31.34 3.89
C SER A 262 11.10 30.52 5.06
N GLU A 263 10.06 31.09 5.69
CA GLU A 263 9.32 30.44 6.78
C GLU A 263 8.85 29.02 6.43
N GLY A 264 8.87 28.12 7.41
CA GLY A 264 8.52 26.70 7.21
C GLY A 264 7.10 26.47 6.65
N LYS A 265 6.18 27.44 6.82
CA LYS A 265 4.83 27.38 6.24
C LYS A 265 4.85 27.47 4.71
N LEU A 266 5.61 28.40 4.14
CA LEU A 266 5.68 28.60 2.70
C LEU A 266 6.33 27.40 2.00
N LYS A 267 7.43 26.88 2.57
CA LYS A 267 8.07 25.65 2.08
C LYS A 267 7.09 24.49 2.04
N LYS A 268 6.33 24.32 3.12
CA LYS A 268 5.35 23.24 3.23
C LYS A 268 4.24 23.42 2.19
N ALA A 269 3.68 24.62 2.04
CA ALA A 269 2.63 24.90 1.06
C ALA A 269 3.09 24.63 -0.38
N ALA A 270 4.31 25.04 -0.74
CA ALA A 270 4.91 24.74 -2.04
C ALA A 270 5.08 23.23 -2.26
N GLY A 271 5.57 22.51 -1.24
CA GLY A 271 5.69 21.05 -1.26
C GLY A 271 4.33 20.34 -1.35
N ASP A 272 3.32 20.82 -0.63
CA ASP A 272 1.95 20.31 -0.66
C ASP A 272 1.36 20.44 -2.07
N LEU A 273 1.56 21.60 -2.73
CA LEU A 273 1.13 21.83 -4.11
C LEU A 273 1.87 20.91 -5.10
N LEU A 274 3.18 20.74 -4.97
CA LEU A 274 3.97 19.83 -5.83
C LEU A 274 3.51 18.37 -5.70
N VAL A 275 3.35 17.88 -4.46
CA VAL A 275 2.79 16.53 -4.18
C VAL A 275 1.41 16.40 -4.82
N SER A 276 0.59 17.43 -4.66
CA SER A 276 -0.76 17.50 -5.18
C SER A 276 -0.81 17.40 -6.71
N LEU A 277 0.08 18.11 -7.41
CA LEU A 277 0.24 18.07 -8.87
C LEU A 277 0.77 16.71 -9.35
N ALA A 278 1.74 16.14 -8.65
CA ALA A 278 2.35 14.84 -9.00
C ALA A 278 1.41 13.63 -8.81
N ARG A 279 0.21 13.82 -8.25
CA ARG A 279 -0.82 12.76 -8.24
C ARG A 279 -1.41 12.52 -9.63
N ASP A 280 -1.36 13.51 -10.51
CA ASP A 280 -1.72 13.32 -11.92
C ASP A 280 -0.55 12.67 -12.67
N GLY A 281 -0.80 11.49 -13.26
CA GLY A 281 0.20 10.73 -14.00
C GLY A 281 0.83 11.49 -15.16
N GLY A 282 0.08 12.39 -15.81
CA GLY A 282 0.58 13.22 -16.92
C GLY A 282 1.59 14.29 -16.46
N ILE A 283 1.58 14.65 -15.17
CA ILE A 283 2.41 15.72 -14.61
C ILE A 283 3.70 15.18 -13.98
N LYS A 284 3.71 13.93 -13.50
CA LYS A 284 4.89 13.30 -12.84
C LYS A 284 6.18 13.46 -13.63
N LYS A 285 6.16 13.15 -14.94
CA LYS A 285 7.33 13.25 -15.82
C LYS A 285 7.85 14.69 -15.93
N ARG A 286 6.95 15.68 -15.94
CA ARG A 286 7.33 17.10 -15.98
C ARG A 286 7.95 17.55 -14.66
N VAL A 287 7.39 17.11 -13.55
CA VAL A 287 7.94 17.42 -12.21
C VAL A 287 9.33 16.82 -12.04
N LEU A 288 9.55 15.60 -12.52
CA LEU A 288 10.86 14.97 -12.49
C LEU A 288 11.86 15.65 -13.45
N ALA A 289 11.41 16.05 -14.64
CA ALA A 289 12.22 16.75 -15.64
C ALA A 289 12.57 18.21 -15.28
N ALA A 290 11.86 18.81 -14.31
CA ALA A 290 12.13 20.17 -13.87
C ALA A 290 13.57 20.33 -13.37
N ARG A 291 14.22 21.42 -13.78
CA ARG A 291 15.66 21.61 -13.55
C ARG A 291 15.97 21.65 -12.05
N GLY A 292 16.83 20.73 -11.60
CA GLY A 292 17.26 20.67 -10.21
C GLY A 292 16.27 20.02 -9.24
N SER A 293 15.15 19.47 -9.72
CA SER A 293 14.10 18.81 -8.91
C SER A 293 14.67 17.83 -7.88
N LEU A 294 15.48 16.87 -8.33
CA LEU A 294 16.12 15.86 -7.47
C LEU A 294 17.11 16.47 -6.47
N ARG A 295 17.85 17.51 -6.86
CA ARG A 295 18.79 18.20 -5.96
C ARG A 295 18.03 18.91 -4.84
N THR A 296 16.95 19.62 -5.18
CA THR A 296 16.05 20.26 -4.21
C THR A 296 15.43 19.23 -3.28
N LEU A 297 14.99 18.08 -3.79
CA LEU A 297 14.45 16.99 -2.96
C LEU A 297 15.49 16.50 -1.94
N VAL A 298 16.75 16.29 -2.36
CA VAL A 298 17.83 15.91 -1.44
C VAL A 298 18.05 16.97 -0.36
N SER A 299 18.04 18.26 -0.71
CA SER A 299 18.13 19.36 0.25
C SER A 299 16.95 19.37 1.23
N CYS A 300 15.72 19.20 0.73
CA CYS A 300 14.49 19.18 1.55
C CYS A 300 14.44 17.99 2.51
N LEU A 301 14.99 16.83 2.15
CA LEU A 301 15.14 15.68 3.06
C LEU A 301 16.03 16.02 4.26
N GLN A 302 17.00 16.93 4.10
CA GLN A 302 17.92 17.37 5.15
C GLN A 302 17.41 18.61 5.92
N SER A 303 16.21 19.11 5.59
CA SER A 303 15.60 20.26 6.26
C SER A 303 15.35 20.01 7.75
N GLY A 304 15.47 21.04 8.59
CA GLY A 304 15.09 20.98 10.00
C GLY A 304 13.57 20.94 10.25
N CYS A 305 12.75 21.12 9.22
CA CYS A 305 11.29 21.11 9.33
C CYS A 305 10.70 19.74 8.93
N SER A 306 10.08 19.04 9.88
CA SER A 306 9.51 17.71 9.62
C SER A 306 8.41 17.72 8.55
N GLY A 307 7.65 18.81 8.43
CA GLY A 307 6.63 18.94 7.38
C GLY A 307 7.24 18.98 5.97
N VAL A 308 8.40 19.63 5.82
CA VAL A 308 9.13 19.69 4.54
C VAL A 308 9.73 18.33 4.20
N GLN A 309 10.34 17.67 5.18
CA GLN A 309 10.91 16.33 5.03
C GLN A 309 9.83 15.31 4.60
N GLU A 310 8.65 15.37 5.24
CA GLU A 310 7.52 14.49 4.93
C GLU A 310 7.04 14.67 3.48
N ARG A 311 6.91 15.91 3.00
CA ARG A 311 6.49 16.18 1.62
C ARG A 311 7.56 15.84 0.59
N ALA A 312 8.83 16.03 0.91
CA ALA A 312 9.92 15.61 0.04
C ALA A 312 9.92 14.08 -0.16
N ALA A 313 9.75 13.31 0.92
CA ALA A 313 9.64 11.85 0.83
C ALA A 313 8.37 11.40 0.09
N GLU A 314 7.22 12.05 0.31
CA GLU A 314 5.98 11.76 -0.44
C GLU A 314 6.12 12.03 -1.93
N LEU A 315 6.77 13.14 -2.30
CA LEU A 315 6.99 13.51 -3.68
C LEU A 315 7.93 12.51 -4.37
N ILE A 316 8.99 12.06 -3.70
CA ILE A 316 9.86 10.99 -4.21
C ILE A 316 9.06 9.70 -4.47
N TRP A 317 8.19 9.31 -3.53
CA TRP A 317 7.32 8.14 -3.70
C TRP A 317 6.39 8.28 -4.92
N LEU A 318 5.78 9.45 -5.14
CA LEU A 318 4.89 9.70 -6.28
C LEU A 318 5.63 9.69 -7.62
N LEU A 319 6.83 10.27 -7.66
CA LEU A 319 7.61 10.45 -8.88
C LEU A 319 8.33 9.18 -9.33
N ALA A 320 8.56 8.22 -8.43
CA ALA A 320 9.19 6.93 -8.72
C ALA A 320 8.20 5.97 -9.44
N ASP A 321 7.72 6.38 -10.62
CA ASP A 321 6.61 5.72 -11.30
C ASP A 321 7.04 4.61 -12.25
N SER A 322 8.03 4.88 -13.10
CA SER A 322 8.62 3.88 -14.00
C SER A 322 9.86 3.23 -13.39
N LYS A 323 10.27 2.10 -13.98
CA LYS A 323 11.50 1.41 -13.57
C LYS A 323 12.73 2.30 -13.78
N GLU A 324 12.73 3.08 -14.85
CA GLU A 324 13.78 4.04 -15.21
C GLU A 324 13.88 5.15 -14.16
N ASP A 325 12.74 5.72 -13.73
CA ASP A 325 12.69 6.76 -12.69
C ASP A 325 13.23 6.23 -11.35
N GLN A 326 12.82 5.01 -10.97
CA GLN A 326 13.28 4.34 -9.76
C GLN A 326 14.79 4.13 -9.76
N GLN A 327 15.35 3.66 -10.89
CA GLN A 327 16.79 3.48 -11.05
C GLN A 327 17.56 4.82 -11.04
N ALA A 328 17.03 5.86 -11.68
CA ALA A 328 17.62 7.19 -11.68
C ALA A 328 17.65 7.80 -10.27
N MET A 329 16.56 7.68 -9.52
CA MET A 329 16.49 8.15 -8.13
C MET A 329 17.45 7.39 -7.22
N ALA A 330 17.59 6.07 -7.39
CA ALA A 330 18.54 5.28 -6.61
C ALA A 330 19.99 5.70 -6.85
N LYS A 331 20.33 6.09 -8.08
CA LYS A 331 21.67 6.57 -8.46
C LYS A 331 21.92 8.03 -8.09
N THR A 332 20.90 8.76 -7.67
CA THR A 332 21.02 10.18 -7.31
C THR A 332 21.79 10.34 -5.99
N TRP A 333 22.90 11.07 -6.04
CA TRP A 333 23.75 11.28 -4.88
C TRP A 333 22.99 11.90 -3.70
N GLY A 334 23.11 11.29 -2.52
CA GLY A 334 22.52 11.77 -1.28
C GLY A 334 21.03 11.45 -1.08
N LEU A 335 20.28 11.05 -2.13
CA LEU A 335 18.84 10.78 -2.02
C LEU A 335 18.54 9.61 -1.08
N LEU A 336 19.17 8.46 -1.32
CA LEU A 336 18.99 7.27 -0.48
C LEU A 336 19.43 7.52 0.96
N ARG A 337 20.55 8.21 1.18
CA ARG A 337 21.03 8.58 2.52
C ARG A 337 20.05 9.53 3.23
N GLY A 338 19.48 10.50 2.51
CA GLY A 338 18.46 11.40 3.03
C GLY A 338 17.20 10.63 3.50
N LEU A 339 16.69 9.72 2.68
CA LEU A 339 15.56 8.86 3.05
C LEU A 339 15.89 7.97 4.25
N GLY A 340 17.09 7.37 4.27
CA GLY A 340 17.58 6.60 5.42
C GLY A 340 17.69 7.40 6.71
N GLY A 341 18.09 8.67 6.61
CA GLY A 341 18.10 9.61 7.73
C GLY A 341 16.70 9.83 8.31
N LEU A 342 15.68 9.95 7.45
CA LEU A 342 14.30 10.14 7.90
C LEU A 342 13.71 8.96 8.66
N LEU A 343 14.20 7.74 8.45
CA LEU A 343 13.83 6.58 9.29
C LEU A 343 14.25 6.78 10.76
N HIS A 344 15.22 7.66 11.03
CA HIS A 344 15.66 8.02 12.38
C HIS A 344 14.93 9.25 12.95
N SER A 345 14.02 9.86 12.19
CA SER A 345 13.22 11.01 12.64
C SER A 345 12.38 10.65 13.87
N ARG A 346 12.10 11.64 14.73
CA ARG A 346 11.14 11.50 15.84
C ARG A 346 9.68 11.55 15.37
N ASN A 347 9.44 12.01 14.15
CA ASN A 347 8.11 12.11 13.56
C ASN A 347 7.77 10.82 12.80
N SER A 348 6.70 10.14 13.22
CA SER A 348 6.24 8.90 12.59
C SER A 348 5.77 9.08 11.14
N ALA A 349 5.25 10.26 10.77
CA ALA A 349 4.88 10.55 9.39
C ALA A 349 6.12 10.58 8.49
N CYS A 350 7.23 11.17 8.95
CA CYS A 350 8.49 11.14 8.21
C CYS A 350 9.02 9.71 8.05
N GLN A 351 8.96 8.89 9.11
CA GLN A 351 9.37 7.48 9.06
C GLN A 351 8.54 6.68 8.05
N GLU A 352 7.22 6.82 8.10
CA GLU A 352 6.27 6.16 7.19
C GLU A 352 6.54 6.55 5.73
N ARG A 353 6.62 7.85 5.45
CA ARG A 353 6.84 8.35 4.08
C ARG A 353 8.21 7.97 3.52
N ALA A 354 9.24 7.99 4.36
CA ALA A 354 10.57 7.54 3.96
C ALA A 354 10.60 6.04 3.64
N ALA A 355 9.96 5.19 4.46
CA ALA A 355 9.85 3.76 4.19
C ALA A 355 9.10 3.48 2.87
N ARG A 356 7.99 4.19 2.63
CA ARG A 356 7.23 4.08 1.37
C ARG A 356 8.04 4.53 0.16
N ALA A 357 8.76 5.65 0.26
CA ALA A 357 9.64 6.12 -0.80
C ALA A 357 10.74 5.10 -1.12
N LEU A 358 11.42 4.56 -0.10
CA LEU A 358 12.42 3.50 -0.27
C LEU A 358 11.83 2.24 -0.90
N LEU A 359 10.63 1.84 -0.48
CA LEU A 359 9.92 0.68 -1.05
C LEU A 359 9.66 0.90 -2.55
N ARG A 360 9.19 2.09 -2.93
CA ARG A 360 8.91 2.42 -4.33
C ARG A 360 10.18 2.45 -5.18
N VAL A 361 11.26 3.05 -4.68
CA VAL A 361 12.57 3.04 -5.37
C VAL A 361 13.11 1.61 -5.51
N SER A 362 12.87 0.74 -4.52
CA SER A 362 13.27 -0.67 -4.54
C SER A 362 12.59 -1.52 -5.64
N LEU A 363 11.53 -1.02 -6.27
CA LEU A 363 10.89 -1.68 -7.41
C LEU A 363 11.71 -1.56 -8.72
N GLY A 364 12.77 -0.74 -8.73
CA GLY A 364 13.63 -0.54 -9.91
C GLY A 364 14.43 -1.77 -10.36
N GLY A 365 14.44 -2.84 -9.57
CA GLY A 365 15.10 -4.12 -9.85
C GLY A 365 16.05 -4.57 -8.75
N SER A 366 16.65 -5.75 -8.92
CA SER A 366 17.56 -6.36 -7.94
C SER A 366 18.78 -5.46 -7.65
N GLU A 367 19.42 -4.89 -8.68
CA GLU A 367 20.56 -3.97 -8.51
C GLU A 367 20.20 -2.76 -7.64
N THR A 368 19.01 -2.19 -7.83
CA THR A 368 18.53 -1.06 -7.03
C THR A 368 18.34 -1.45 -5.57
N ARG A 369 17.80 -2.64 -5.28
CA ARG A 369 17.62 -3.12 -3.90
C ARG A 369 18.94 -3.31 -3.19
N VAL A 370 19.91 -3.92 -3.87
CA VAL A 370 21.28 -4.09 -3.34
C VAL A 370 21.92 -2.72 -3.07
N LEU A 371 21.83 -1.79 -4.02
CA LEU A 371 22.35 -0.43 -3.86
C LEU A 371 21.73 0.30 -2.66
N ILE A 372 20.42 0.15 -2.43
CA ILE A 372 19.73 0.75 -1.27
C ILE A 372 20.29 0.23 0.04
N VAL A 373 20.44 -1.09 0.16
CA VAL A 373 20.97 -1.73 1.38
C VAL A 373 22.42 -1.31 1.64
N ASP A 374 23.25 -1.22 0.58
CA ASP A 374 24.66 -0.85 0.69
C ASP A 374 24.86 0.64 0.98
N THR A 375 24.01 1.51 0.41
CA THR A 375 24.15 2.96 0.54
C THR A 375 23.62 3.48 1.88
N VAL A 376 22.54 2.88 2.38
CA VAL A 376 21.88 3.33 3.61
C VAL A 376 22.43 2.55 4.80
N SER A 377 23.48 3.12 5.42
CA SER A 377 24.10 2.53 6.60
C SER A 377 23.07 2.26 7.71
N GLY A 378 23.05 1.02 8.20
CA GLY A 378 22.15 0.60 9.27
C GLY A 378 20.68 0.47 8.86
N LEU A 379 20.34 0.49 7.56
CA LEU A 379 18.96 0.36 7.06
C LEU A 379 18.23 -0.83 7.69
N LEU A 380 18.81 -2.04 7.57
CA LEU A 380 18.19 -3.26 8.07
C LEU A 380 17.92 -3.18 9.58
N LYS A 381 18.92 -2.73 10.36
CA LYS A 381 18.80 -2.56 11.81
C LYS A 381 17.69 -1.58 12.17
N ARG A 382 17.65 -0.42 11.51
CA ARG A 382 16.65 0.61 11.81
C ARG A 382 15.25 0.16 11.39
N SER A 383 15.13 -0.47 10.22
CA SER A 383 13.87 -1.03 9.74
C SER A 383 13.31 -2.08 10.70
N VAL A 384 14.13 -3.00 11.21
CA VAL A 384 13.68 -3.98 12.23
C VAL A 384 13.24 -3.28 13.52
N GLN A 385 13.95 -2.24 13.98
CA GLN A 385 13.52 -1.46 15.15
C GLN A 385 12.17 -0.79 14.96
N LEU A 386 11.92 -0.22 13.77
CA LEU A 386 10.64 0.42 13.44
C LEU A 386 9.51 -0.59 13.29
N LEU A 387 9.79 -1.74 12.67
CA LEU A 387 8.86 -2.85 12.54
C LEU A 387 8.43 -3.39 13.90
N CYS A 388 9.37 -3.50 14.85
CA CYS A 388 9.08 -3.89 16.24
C CYS A 388 8.67 -2.69 17.13
N GLY A 389 8.27 -1.57 16.52
CA GLY A 389 7.86 -0.35 17.21
C GLY A 389 6.40 -0.39 17.67
N LYS A 390 5.80 0.80 17.89
CA LYS A 390 4.41 0.94 18.35
C LYS A 390 3.45 1.50 17.31
N ASN A 391 3.94 2.03 16.18
CA ASN A 391 3.11 2.73 15.20
C ASN A 391 2.76 1.80 14.02
N PRO A 392 1.50 1.36 13.88
CA PRO A 392 1.11 0.36 12.89
C PRO A 392 1.38 0.82 11.46
N ARG A 393 1.14 2.09 11.12
CA ARG A 393 1.40 2.60 9.76
C ARG A 393 2.87 2.54 9.37
N VAL A 394 3.76 2.79 10.34
CA VAL A 394 5.21 2.67 10.15
C VAL A 394 5.59 1.20 10.05
N GLN A 395 5.02 0.33 10.88
CA GLN A 395 5.25 -1.12 10.84
C GLN A 395 4.87 -1.70 9.48
N ASP A 396 3.69 -1.39 8.95
CA ASP A 396 3.24 -1.85 7.63
C ASP A 396 4.18 -1.37 6.52
N SER A 397 4.53 -0.08 6.55
CA SER A 397 5.37 0.53 5.51
C SER A 397 6.79 -0.07 5.50
N VAL A 398 7.35 -0.31 6.69
CA VAL A 398 8.68 -0.90 6.83
C VAL A 398 8.66 -2.42 6.62
N GLY A 399 7.59 -3.10 7.01
CA GLY A 399 7.37 -4.52 6.75
C GLY A 399 7.34 -4.79 5.25
N ASN A 400 6.58 -4.01 4.48
CA ASN A 400 6.55 -4.09 3.02
C ASN A 400 7.90 -3.79 2.38
N LEU A 401 8.63 -2.78 2.88
CA LEU A 401 10.00 -2.49 2.44
C LEU A 401 10.90 -3.70 2.65
N LEU A 402 10.90 -4.28 3.86
CA LEU A 402 11.72 -5.44 4.17
C LEU A 402 11.33 -6.66 3.34
N ASP A 403 10.03 -6.93 3.15
CA ASP A 403 9.54 -8.02 2.31
C ASP A 403 10.12 -7.96 0.90
N LEU A 404 10.09 -6.77 0.27
CA LEU A 404 10.66 -6.58 -1.05
C LEU A 404 12.19 -6.70 -1.07
N LEU A 405 12.87 -6.19 -0.05
CA LEU A 405 14.34 -6.27 0.04
C LEU A 405 14.82 -7.71 0.33
N MET A 406 14.02 -8.51 1.05
CA MET A 406 14.32 -9.90 1.38
C MET A 406 14.14 -10.84 0.19
N VAL A 407 13.67 -10.39 -0.98
CA VAL A 407 13.73 -11.22 -2.19
C VAL A 407 15.18 -11.56 -2.54
N GLU A 408 16.13 -10.67 -2.23
CA GLU A 408 17.56 -10.90 -2.51
C GLU A 408 18.22 -11.76 -1.40
N LEU A 409 18.81 -12.90 -1.80
CA LEU A 409 19.51 -13.80 -0.88
C LEU A 409 20.60 -13.08 -0.07
N ARG A 410 21.33 -12.15 -0.70
CA ARG A 410 22.35 -11.32 -0.02
C ARG A 410 21.76 -10.51 1.14
N THR A 411 20.56 -9.95 0.96
CA THR A 411 19.88 -9.17 2.01
C THR A 411 19.43 -10.07 3.15
N ARG A 412 18.94 -11.28 2.88
CA ARG A 412 18.56 -12.26 3.93
C ARG A 412 19.76 -12.56 4.85
N ARG A 413 20.92 -12.86 4.25
CA ARG A 413 22.17 -13.11 4.99
C ARG A 413 22.62 -11.88 5.76
N ALA A 414 22.60 -10.70 5.14
CA ALA A 414 22.94 -9.44 5.81
C ALA A 414 22.01 -9.16 7.00
N MET A 415 20.72 -9.44 6.89
CA MET A 415 19.74 -9.29 7.97
C MET A 415 20.08 -10.17 9.17
N PHE A 416 20.48 -11.42 8.92
CA PHE A 416 20.88 -12.34 9.99
C PHE A 416 22.15 -11.89 10.72
N HIS A 417 23.17 -11.47 9.97
CA HIS A 417 24.46 -11.02 10.53
C HIS A 417 24.43 -9.62 11.14
N THR A 418 23.42 -8.80 10.83
CA THR A 418 23.28 -7.47 11.42
C THR A 418 22.97 -7.59 12.91
N ALA A 419 23.86 -7.04 13.74
CA ALA A 419 23.82 -7.19 15.19
C ALA A 419 22.47 -6.79 15.80
N GLY A 420 21.82 -7.77 16.45
CA GLY A 420 20.55 -7.61 17.17
C GLY A 420 19.29 -7.77 16.32
N CYS A 421 19.37 -7.85 14.98
CA CYS A 421 18.19 -7.97 14.11
C CYS A 421 17.45 -9.29 14.33
N HIS A 422 18.13 -10.44 14.19
CA HIS A 422 17.53 -11.76 14.37
C HIS A 422 16.86 -11.90 15.74
N ARG A 423 17.52 -11.43 16.81
CA ARG A 423 17.00 -11.50 18.18
C ARG A 423 15.73 -10.65 18.32
N LYS A 424 15.75 -9.43 17.79
CA LYS A 424 14.60 -8.53 17.87
C LYS A 424 13.40 -9.08 17.10
N LEU A 425 13.61 -9.64 15.91
CA LEU A 425 12.57 -10.32 15.14
C LEU A 425 11.99 -11.50 15.94
N LEU A 426 12.82 -12.36 16.50
CA LEU A 426 12.40 -13.49 17.34
C LEU A 426 11.61 -13.09 18.58
N GLU A 427 11.96 -11.96 19.21
CA GLU A 427 11.25 -11.43 20.39
C GLU A 427 9.87 -10.85 20.06
N ASN A 428 9.63 -10.43 18.81
CA ASN A 428 8.42 -9.71 18.42
C ASN A 428 7.52 -10.51 17.46
N ALA A 429 8.02 -11.57 16.84
CA ALA A 429 7.31 -12.36 15.83
C ALA A 429 5.96 -12.90 16.34
N SER A 430 5.85 -13.28 17.62
CA SER A 430 4.61 -13.83 18.18
C SER A 430 3.44 -12.83 18.23
N GLY A 431 3.72 -11.52 18.23
CA GLY A 431 2.70 -10.46 18.31
C GLY A 431 2.76 -9.46 17.15
N ASN A 432 3.51 -9.78 16.08
CA ASN A 432 3.70 -8.90 14.95
C ASN A 432 3.90 -9.72 13.67
N ALA A 433 2.85 -9.81 12.86
CA ALA A 433 2.84 -10.54 11.59
C ALA A 433 3.95 -10.09 10.63
N GLY A 434 4.22 -8.78 10.54
CA GLY A 434 5.31 -8.26 9.72
C GLY A 434 6.68 -8.75 10.18
N ALA A 435 6.92 -8.83 11.50
CA ALA A 435 8.16 -9.39 12.04
C ALA A 435 8.26 -10.90 11.79
N ALA A 436 7.15 -11.63 11.92
CA ALA A 436 7.08 -13.06 11.61
C ALA A 436 7.37 -13.33 10.13
N LYS A 437 6.79 -12.55 9.22
CA LYS A 437 7.03 -12.66 7.77
C LYS A 437 8.49 -12.38 7.39
N VAL A 438 9.10 -11.33 7.94
CA VAL A 438 10.53 -11.06 7.72
C VAL A 438 11.39 -12.20 8.27
N LEU A 439 11.01 -12.77 9.41
CA LEU A 439 11.69 -13.92 9.98
C LEU A 439 11.59 -15.15 9.06
N THR A 440 10.42 -15.43 8.50
CA THR A 440 10.21 -16.50 7.50
C THR A 440 11.13 -16.33 6.29
N SER A 441 11.19 -15.12 5.72
CA SER A 441 12.10 -14.84 4.61
C SER A 441 13.56 -15.04 4.98
N VAL A 442 13.98 -14.68 6.20
CA VAL A 442 15.34 -14.92 6.69
C VAL A 442 15.62 -16.42 6.89
N MET A 443 14.64 -17.20 7.37
CA MET A 443 14.74 -18.64 7.57
C MET A 443 14.64 -19.45 6.26
N SER A 444 14.28 -18.85 5.13
CA SER A 444 14.38 -19.54 3.84
C SER A 444 15.84 -19.84 3.43
N ASP A 445 16.83 -19.15 3.99
CA ASP A 445 18.25 -19.42 3.76
C ASP A 445 18.75 -20.59 4.63
N TYR A 446 19.28 -21.62 3.97
CA TYR A 446 19.80 -22.83 4.60
C TYR A 446 20.89 -22.57 5.66
N ASP A 447 21.85 -21.69 5.38
CA ASP A 447 22.98 -21.39 6.27
C ASP A 447 22.48 -20.72 7.57
N VAL A 448 21.44 -19.90 7.43
CA VAL A 448 20.77 -19.24 8.54
C VAL A 448 20.03 -20.26 9.41
N ARG A 449 19.22 -21.14 8.81
CA ARG A 449 18.50 -22.19 9.56
C ARG A 449 19.45 -23.08 10.35
N LYS A 450 20.52 -23.55 9.71
CA LYS A 450 21.55 -24.39 10.34
C LYS A 450 22.22 -23.69 11.53
N SER A 451 22.40 -22.37 11.46
CA SER A 451 22.94 -21.59 12.57
C SER A 451 21.94 -21.43 13.72
N VAL A 452 20.67 -21.24 13.39
CA VAL A 452 19.57 -21.02 14.33
C VAL A 452 19.20 -22.31 15.08
N ALA A 453 19.19 -23.45 14.39
CA ALA A 453 18.83 -24.74 14.97
C ALA A 453 19.76 -25.18 16.11
N LYS A 454 21.04 -24.74 16.09
CA LYS A 454 22.01 -25.01 17.16
C LYS A 454 21.60 -24.38 18.50
N VAL A 455 20.72 -23.39 18.50
CA VAL A 455 20.25 -22.70 19.70
C VAL A 455 18.86 -23.21 20.09
N ARG A 456 18.81 -24.20 21.00
CA ARG A 456 17.55 -24.85 21.43
C ARG A 456 16.43 -23.88 21.84
N LEU A 457 16.77 -22.80 22.55
CA LEU A 457 15.78 -21.80 22.96
C LEU A 457 15.16 -21.06 21.77
N THR A 458 15.93 -20.85 20.70
CA THR A 458 15.43 -20.20 19.50
C THR A 458 14.46 -21.11 18.76
N LEU A 459 14.81 -22.39 18.60
CA LEU A 459 13.93 -23.37 17.96
C LEU A 459 12.58 -23.49 18.69
N ARG A 460 12.60 -23.54 20.03
CA ARG A 460 11.37 -23.54 20.83
C ARG A 460 10.50 -22.30 20.61
N ARG A 461 11.10 -21.12 20.46
CA ARG A 461 10.35 -19.88 20.14
C ARG A 461 9.71 -19.94 18.76
N LEU A 462 10.41 -20.51 17.77
CA LEU A 462 9.87 -20.70 16.42
C LEU A 462 8.70 -21.68 16.41
N ILE A 463 8.80 -22.80 17.13
CA ILE A 463 7.70 -23.75 17.33
C ILE A 463 6.49 -23.05 17.99
N GLY A 464 6.73 -22.16 18.96
CA GLY A 464 5.69 -21.38 19.62
C GLY A 464 4.86 -20.49 18.68
N LEU A 465 5.36 -20.15 17.48
CA LEU A 465 4.60 -19.37 16.49
C LEU A 465 3.40 -20.14 15.93
N LEU A 466 3.46 -21.47 15.90
CA LEU A 466 2.35 -22.34 15.47
C LEU A 466 1.09 -22.16 16.33
N SER A 467 1.25 -21.69 17.56
CA SER A 467 0.18 -21.48 18.55
C SER A 467 -0.13 -20.00 18.79
N ALA A 468 0.33 -19.10 17.92
CA ALA A 468 0.02 -17.68 18.03
C ALA A 468 -1.48 -17.39 17.84
N GLU A 469 -1.99 -16.35 18.51
CA GLU A 469 -3.39 -15.93 18.33
C GLU A 469 -3.64 -15.37 16.92
N ASP A 470 -2.65 -14.66 16.38
CA ASP A 470 -2.69 -14.06 15.05
C ASP A 470 -2.53 -15.12 13.95
N GLY A 471 -3.44 -15.11 12.97
CA GLY A 471 -3.46 -16.07 11.87
C GLY A 471 -2.27 -15.95 10.92
N GLU A 472 -1.80 -14.73 10.64
CA GLU A 472 -0.62 -14.50 9.79
C GLU A 472 0.67 -14.93 10.49
N VAL A 473 0.75 -14.78 11.82
CA VAL A 473 1.87 -15.30 12.60
C VAL A 473 1.89 -16.82 12.60
N ARG A 474 0.73 -17.48 12.70
CA ARG A 474 0.63 -18.95 12.58
C ARG A 474 1.04 -19.44 11.20
N GLU A 475 0.64 -18.74 10.14
CA GLU A 475 1.07 -19.02 8.76
C GLU A 475 2.60 -18.93 8.63
N ALA A 476 3.20 -17.85 9.13
CA ALA A 476 4.64 -17.69 9.17
C ALA A 476 5.34 -18.81 9.97
N GLY A 477 4.76 -19.21 11.10
CA GLY A 477 5.24 -20.35 11.90
C GLY A 477 5.23 -21.67 11.12
N ALA A 478 4.14 -21.95 10.40
CA ALA A 478 4.00 -23.15 9.58
C ALA A 478 5.04 -23.20 8.45
N GLU A 479 5.23 -22.09 7.74
CA GLU A 479 6.21 -21.98 6.67
C GLU A 479 7.65 -22.11 7.19
N ILE A 480 7.96 -21.53 8.35
CA ILE A 480 9.27 -21.72 8.99
C ILE A 480 9.48 -23.21 9.34
N MET A 481 8.49 -23.89 9.91
CA MET A 481 8.62 -25.32 10.23
C MET A 481 8.81 -26.17 8.97
N GLU A 482 8.08 -25.87 7.90
CA GLU A 482 8.28 -26.53 6.60
C GLU A 482 9.74 -26.40 6.13
N TYR A 483 10.33 -25.20 6.18
CA TYR A 483 11.74 -25.01 5.81
C TYR A 483 12.72 -25.77 6.70
N PHE A 484 12.48 -25.86 8.00
CA PHE A 484 13.36 -26.60 8.89
C PHE A 484 13.23 -28.11 8.64
N VAL A 485 12.01 -28.63 8.55
CA VAL A 485 11.73 -30.06 8.33
C VAL A 485 12.26 -30.55 6.97
N ALA A 486 12.36 -29.67 5.97
CA ALA A 486 13.01 -29.99 4.70
C ALA A 486 14.49 -30.40 4.86
N ASP A 487 15.18 -29.93 5.91
CA ASP A 487 16.56 -30.31 6.20
C ASP A 487 16.59 -31.58 7.09
N ASP A 488 17.21 -32.67 6.62
CA ASP A 488 17.20 -33.99 7.29
C ASP A 488 17.66 -33.94 8.77
N GLU A 489 18.71 -33.17 9.08
CA GLU A 489 19.22 -33.01 10.46
C GLU A 489 18.18 -32.41 11.40
N HIS A 490 17.36 -31.48 10.93
CA HIS A 490 16.31 -30.84 11.74
C HIS A 490 15.02 -31.66 11.74
N ARG A 491 14.74 -32.39 10.66
CA ARG A 491 13.58 -33.27 10.52
C ARG A 491 13.48 -34.28 11.65
N THR A 492 14.58 -34.97 11.94
CA THR A 492 14.66 -35.97 13.01
C THR A 492 14.35 -35.38 14.40
N VAL A 493 14.85 -34.17 14.68
CA VAL A 493 14.62 -33.46 15.95
C VAL A 493 13.17 -32.98 16.07
N LEU A 494 12.62 -32.41 15.00
CA LEU A 494 11.26 -31.85 14.99
C LEU A 494 10.18 -32.93 14.92
N GLY A 495 10.46 -34.06 14.27
CA GLY A 495 9.54 -35.19 14.15
C GLY A 495 9.26 -35.95 15.44
N VAL A 496 10.02 -35.69 16.49
CA VAL A 496 9.78 -36.21 17.84
C VAL A 496 9.43 -35.10 18.85
N ASP A 497 9.44 -33.84 18.43
CA ASP A 497 9.05 -32.72 19.29
C ASP A 497 7.52 -32.61 19.34
N ARG A 498 6.96 -33.02 20.48
CA ARG A 498 5.51 -33.05 20.70
C ARG A 498 4.82 -31.69 20.48
N LEU A 499 5.49 -30.58 20.79
CA LEU A 499 4.91 -29.24 20.60
C LEU A 499 4.88 -28.85 19.12
N CYS A 500 5.94 -29.19 18.37
CA CYS A 500 5.97 -28.99 16.92
C CYS A 500 4.86 -29.79 16.24
N LEU A 501 4.78 -31.09 16.52
CA LEU A 501 3.78 -31.99 15.96
C LEU A 501 2.35 -31.55 16.29
N GLN A 502 2.05 -31.22 17.55
CA GLN A 502 0.73 -30.73 17.96
C GLN A 502 0.40 -29.37 17.31
N GLY A 503 1.39 -28.48 17.21
CA GLY A 503 1.25 -27.19 16.54
C GLY A 503 0.88 -27.37 15.06
N LEU A 504 1.62 -28.18 14.32
CA LEU A 504 1.34 -28.49 12.91
C LEU A 504 -0.03 -29.15 12.73
N ALA A 505 -0.36 -30.14 13.56
CA ALA A 505 -1.68 -30.79 13.51
C ALA A 505 -2.82 -29.81 13.78
N SER A 506 -2.65 -28.85 14.69
CA SER A 506 -3.68 -27.86 15.01
C SER A 506 -4.00 -26.95 13.81
N LEU A 507 -3.02 -26.68 12.96
CA LEU A 507 -3.19 -25.84 11.77
C LEU A 507 -4.01 -26.53 10.67
N LEU A 508 -4.12 -27.85 10.67
CA LEU A 508 -4.98 -28.59 9.74
C LEU A 508 -6.48 -28.43 10.01
N GLN A 509 -6.88 -27.80 11.12
CA GLN A 509 -8.30 -27.62 11.46
C GLN A 509 -9.00 -26.62 10.52
N PRO A 510 -10.33 -26.76 10.34
CA PRO A 510 -11.14 -25.72 9.70
C PRO A 510 -11.01 -24.39 10.47
N GLY A 511 -10.63 -23.30 9.79
CA GLY A 511 -10.43 -21.97 10.38
C GLY A 511 -8.99 -21.44 10.33
N SER A 512 -8.00 -22.27 9.98
CA SER A 512 -6.67 -21.81 9.58
C SER A 512 -6.66 -21.30 8.12
N SER A 513 -5.71 -20.45 7.74
CA SER A 513 -5.55 -20.03 6.34
C SER A 513 -5.16 -21.21 5.45
N CYS A 514 -5.58 -21.21 4.18
CA CYS A 514 -5.22 -22.29 3.24
C CYS A 514 -3.69 -22.44 3.12
N LYS A 515 -2.95 -21.33 3.18
CA LYS A 515 -1.49 -21.35 3.20
C LYS A 515 -0.95 -22.05 4.44
N ALA A 516 -1.43 -21.70 5.64
CA ALA A 516 -1.01 -22.37 6.88
C ALA A 516 -1.35 -23.87 6.85
N GLN A 517 -2.52 -24.24 6.33
CA GLN A 517 -2.94 -25.63 6.15
C GLN A 517 -2.02 -26.39 5.19
N GLY A 518 -1.72 -25.80 4.02
CA GLY A 518 -0.83 -26.38 3.03
C GLY A 518 0.60 -26.55 3.54
N CYS A 519 1.16 -25.52 4.21
CA CYS A 519 2.49 -25.62 4.82
C CYS A 519 2.53 -26.69 5.91
N ALA A 520 1.50 -26.75 6.77
CA ALA A 520 1.42 -27.77 7.81
C ALA A 520 1.30 -29.19 7.22
N ALA A 521 0.50 -29.37 6.17
CA ALA A 521 0.37 -30.66 5.48
C ALA A 521 1.70 -31.10 4.86
N ARG A 522 2.43 -30.21 4.17
CA ARG A 522 3.76 -30.50 3.60
C ARG A 522 4.80 -30.81 4.68
N ALA A 523 4.83 -30.04 5.76
CA ALA A 523 5.70 -30.32 6.89
C ALA A 523 5.41 -31.71 7.49
N LEU A 524 4.14 -32.08 7.68
CA LEU A 524 3.77 -33.40 8.17
C LEU A 524 4.08 -34.51 7.15
N ALA A 525 3.98 -34.25 5.84
CA ALA A 525 4.37 -35.19 4.80
C ALA A 525 5.87 -35.52 4.86
N LEU A 526 6.71 -34.50 4.99
CA LEU A 526 8.15 -34.66 5.16
C LEU A 526 8.49 -35.37 6.46
N LEU A 527 7.81 -35.06 7.57
CA LEU A 527 7.98 -35.78 8.84
C LEU A 527 7.49 -37.24 8.77
N ALA A 528 6.52 -37.56 7.93
CA ALA A 528 6.05 -38.93 7.74
C ALA A 528 6.97 -39.76 6.82
N TYR A 529 7.94 -39.14 6.16
CA TYR A 529 8.80 -39.81 5.19
C TYR A 529 9.70 -40.88 5.84
N GLU A 530 10.37 -40.55 6.94
CA GLU A 530 11.26 -41.46 7.67
C GLU A 530 10.53 -42.23 8.77
N ASP A 531 10.91 -43.49 9.00
CA ASP A 531 10.23 -44.38 9.95
C ASP A 531 10.20 -43.82 11.37
N ASP A 532 11.32 -43.27 11.85
CA ASP A 532 11.46 -42.75 13.22
C ASP A 532 10.55 -41.53 13.47
N THR A 533 10.45 -40.62 12.50
CA THR A 533 9.63 -39.41 12.61
C THR A 533 8.16 -39.66 12.28
N ARG A 534 7.87 -40.69 11.47
CA ARG A 534 6.50 -41.08 11.09
C ARG A 534 5.68 -41.49 12.30
N ILE A 535 6.27 -42.20 13.25
CA ILE A 535 5.58 -42.63 14.47
C ILE A 535 4.98 -41.42 15.20
N GLY A 536 5.76 -40.33 15.34
CA GLY A 536 5.29 -39.10 15.97
C GLY A 536 4.07 -38.49 15.27
N VAL A 537 4.00 -38.55 13.94
CA VAL A 537 2.85 -38.05 13.16
C VAL A 537 1.65 -38.98 13.29
N VAL A 538 1.86 -40.30 13.28
CA VAL A 538 0.81 -41.32 13.43
C VAL A 538 0.10 -41.21 14.78
N GLU A 539 0.84 -40.89 15.85
CA GLU A 539 0.29 -40.73 17.20
C GLU A 539 -0.57 -39.45 17.37
N LEU A 540 -0.58 -38.55 16.38
CA LEU A 540 -1.35 -37.31 16.47
C LEU A 540 -2.85 -37.55 16.24
N PRO A 541 -3.71 -37.00 17.12
CA PRO A 541 -5.14 -37.18 17.00
C PRO A 541 -5.70 -36.41 15.80
N ASN A 542 -6.60 -37.07 15.06
CA ASN A 542 -7.36 -36.51 13.95
C ASN A 542 -6.53 -36.05 12.74
N VAL A 543 -5.24 -36.40 12.64
CA VAL A 543 -4.40 -35.96 11.50
C VAL A 543 -4.84 -36.64 10.20
N ALA A 544 -5.02 -37.97 10.21
CA ALA A 544 -5.49 -38.70 9.03
C ALA A 544 -6.86 -38.21 8.55
N GLU A 545 -7.80 -37.95 9.47
CA GLU A 545 -9.13 -37.41 9.21
C GLU A 545 -9.06 -36.05 8.50
N ARG A 546 -8.20 -35.15 8.98
CA ARG A 546 -8.03 -33.82 8.39
C ARG A 546 -7.38 -33.90 7.01
N LEU A 547 -6.35 -34.73 6.85
CA LEU A 547 -5.70 -34.96 5.55
C LEU A 547 -6.66 -35.58 4.52
N VAL A 548 -7.49 -36.54 4.91
CA VAL A 548 -8.53 -37.11 4.04
C VAL A 548 -9.54 -36.05 3.61
N ASN A 549 -9.91 -35.12 4.49
CA ASN A 549 -10.79 -34.01 4.12
C ASN A 549 -10.13 -33.06 3.10
N PHE A 550 -8.82 -32.84 3.18
CA PHE A 550 -8.08 -31.99 2.23
C PHE A 550 -8.01 -32.58 0.82
N LEU A 551 -8.24 -33.88 0.64
CA LEU A 551 -8.38 -34.51 -0.68
C LEU A 551 -9.53 -33.91 -1.51
N LYS A 552 -10.51 -33.26 -0.86
CA LYS A 552 -11.65 -32.59 -1.49
C LYS A 552 -11.43 -31.09 -1.72
N SER A 553 -10.24 -30.57 -1.42
CA SER A 553 -9.92 -29.15 -1.62
C SER A 553 -9.94 -28.78 -3.10
N GLU A 554 -10.43 -27.58 -3.43
CA GLU A 554 -10.33 -27.02 -4.77
C GLU A 554 -8.88 -26.64 -5.12
N GLU A 555 -8.03 -26.45 -4.12
CA GLU A 555 -6.63 -26.09 -4.29
C GLU A 555 -5.76 -27.35 -4.53
N ALA A 556 -5.19 -27.46 -5.73
CA ALA A 556 -4.37 -28.61 -6.12
C ALA A 556 -3.15 -28.84 -5.20
N SER A 557 -2.45 -27.77 -4.81
CA SER A 557 -1.29 -27.84 -3.89
C SER A 557 -1.66 -28.44 -2.53
N THR A 558 -2.85 -28.12 -2.01
CA THR A 558 -3.36 -28.65 -0.75
C THR A 558 -3.75 -30.12 -0.89
N ARG A 559 -4.35 -30.52 -2.03
CA ARG A 559 -4.62 -31.93 -2.34
C ARG A 559 -3.33 -32.75 -2.44
N GLU A 560 -2.33 -32.24 -3.16
CA GLU A 560 -1.02 -32.89 -3.34
C GLU A 560 -0.31 -33.09 -1.99
N ALA A 561 -0.20 -32.04 -1.18
CA ALA A 561 0.42 -32.13 0.14
C ALA A 561 -0.29 -33.13 1.07
N ALA A 562 -1.63 -33.18 1.01
CA ALA A 562 -2.41 -34.13 1.79
C ALA A 562 -2.22 -35.58 1.32
N LEU A 563 -2.14 -35.80 0.00
CA LEU A 563 -1.85 -37.11 -0.57
C LEU A 563 -0.46 -37.60 -0.21
N GLU A 564 0.56 -36.75 -0.33
CA GLU A 564 1.93 -37.09 0.03
C GLU A 564 2.03 -37.50 1.51
N ALA A 565 1.36 -36.75 2.40
CA ALA A 565 1.28 -37.12 3.81
C ALA A 565 0.58 -38.47 4.03
N LEU A 566 -0.56 -38.72 3.40
CA LEU A 566 -1.29 -39.99 3.53
C LEU A 566 -0.51 -41.17 2.93
N GLN A 567 0.19 -40.97 1.81
CA GLN A 567 1.06 -41.96 1.20
C GLN A 567 2.18 -42.36 2.15
N ASN A 568 2.87 -41.39 2.75
CA ASN A 568 3.94 -41.65 3.70
C ASN A 568 3.42 -42.29 4.99
N LEU A 569 2.28 -41.83 5.53
CA LEU A 569 1.67 -42.42 6.72
C LEU A 569 1.18 -43.86 6.50
N SER A 570 0.61 -44.16 5.33
CA SER A 570 0.06 -45.50 5.01
C SER A 570 1.12 -46.59 4.88
N VAL A 571 2.42 -46.25 4.90
CA VAL A 571 3.48 -47.26 5.07
C VAL A 571 3.40 -47.93 6.44
N HIS A 572 2.94 -47.21 7.48
CA HIS A 572 2.74 -47.76 8.81
C HIS A 572 1.42 -48.52 8.90
N GLU A 573 1.46 -49.79 9.32
CA GLU A 573 0.31 -50.70 9.34
C GLU A 573 -0.91 -50.12 10.09
N GLY A 574 -0.70 -49.60 11.30
CA GLY A 574 -1.78 -49.02 12.09
C GLY A 574 -2.41 -47.78 11.45
N ALA A 575 -1.62 -46.99 10.73
CA ALA A 575 -2.10 -45.78 10.07
C ALA A 575 -2.83 -46.14 8.77
N ALA A 576 -2.35 -47.12 8.02
CA ALA A 576 -3.04 -47.67 6.86
C ALA A 576 -4.43 -48.20 7.24
N LYS A 577 -4.53 -49.04 8.28
CA LYS A 577 -5.80 -49.55 8.79
C LYS A 577 -6.75 -48.42 9.20
N HIS A 578 -6.24 -47.41 9.91
CA HIS A 578 -7.04 -46.23 10.27
C HIS A 578 -7.57 -45.49 9.03
N ILE A 579 -6.68 -45.12 8.10
CA ILE A 579 -7.03 -44.39 6.87
C ILE A 579 -8.09 -45.13 6.04
N ALA A 580 -7.99 -46.47 5.93
CA ALA A 580 -8.93 -47.29 5.18
C ALA A 580 -10.35 -47.26 5.77
N THR A 581 -10.48 -47.12 7.10
CA THR A 581 -11.78 -47.07 7.80
C THR A 581 -12.42 -45.69 7.84
N LEU A 582 -11.71 -44.63 7.44
CA LEU A 582 -12.21 -43.27 7.51
C LEU A 582 -13.36 -43.02 6.51
N PRO A 583 -14.46 -42.36 6.94
CA PRO A 583 -15.59 -42.08 6.07
C PRO A 583 -15.21 -41.33 4.79
N GLY A 584 -15.51 -41.92 3.64
CA GLY A 584 -15.25 -41.32 2.33
C GLY A 584 -13.78 -41.34 1.88
N SER A 585 -12.85 -41.89 2.67
CA SER A 585 -11.43 -41.99 2.33
C SER A 585 -11.19 -42.75 1.03
N LEU A 586 -11.72 -43.98 0.93
CA LEU A 586 -11.60 -44.80 -0.27
C LEU A 586 -12.25 -44.14 -1.50
N GLN A 587 -13.42 -43.53 -1.33
CA GLN A 587 -14.11 -42.83 -2.41
C GLN A 587 -13.29 -41.66 -2.96
N SER A 588 -12.69 -40.85 -2.07
CA SER A 588 -11.82 -39.74 -2.45
C SER A 588 -10.55 -40.24 -3.15
N LEU A 589 -9.85 -41.20 -2.57
CA LEU A 589 -8.62 -41.76 -3.16
C LEU A 589 -8.87 -42.40 -4.52
N VAL A 590 -9.91 -43.24 -4.65
CA VAL A 590 -10.27 -43.87 -5.93
C VAL A 590 -10.69 -42.82 -6.96
N SER A 591 -11.36 -41.74 -6.57
CA SER A 591 -11.69 -40.65 -7.51
C SER A 591 -10.46 -39.94 -8.06
N LEU A 592 -9.43 -39.74 -7.24
CA LEU A 592 -8.19 -39.02 -7.58
C LEU A 592 -7.21 -39.82 -8.44
N MET A 593 -7.40 -41.13 -8.57
CA MET A 593 -6.59 -41.98 -9.46
C MET A 593 -6.62 -41.53 -10.93
N ASP A 594 -7.71 -40.90 -11.38
CA ASP A 594 -7.87 -40.42 -12.76
C ASP A 594 -7.57 -38.92 -12.91
N ASP A 595 -6.96 -38.29 -11.92
CA ASP A 595 -6.60 -36.86 -11.98
C ASP A 595 -5.63 -36.59 -13.15
N GLU A 596 -5.72 -35.36 -13.68
CA GLU A 596 -4.85 -34.90 -14.76
C GLU A 596 -3.41 -34.74 -14.25
N SER A 597 -3.22 -34.34 -12.99
CA SER A 597 -1.91 -34.28 -12.35
C SER A 597 -1.38 -35.69 -12.11
N ALA A 598 -0.26 -36.03 -12.75
CA ALA A 598 0.41 -37.31 -12.55
C ALA A 598 0.82 -37.53 -11.08
N GLY A 599 1.20 -36.46 -10.36
CA GLY A 599 1.52 -36.53 -8.93
C GLY A 599 0.32 -36.88 -8.06
N ILE A 600 -0.85 -36.28 -8.33
CA ILE A 600 -2.10 -36.61 -7.61
C ILE A 600 -2.52 -38.05 -7.90
N ALA A 601 -2.52 -38.45 -9.17
CA ALA A 601 -2.88 -39.81 -9.58
C ALA A 601 -1.93 -40.86 -8.99
N GLU A 602 -0.63 -40.60 -8.98
CA GLU A 602 0.39 -41.46 -8.39
C GLU A 602 0.21 -41.56 -6.88
N GLY A 603 0.15 -40.43 -6.16
CA GLY A 603 0.02 -40.42 -4.69
C GLY A 603 -1.26 -41.12 -4.21
N ALA A 604 -2.38 -40.91 -4.91
CA ALA A 604 -3.64 -41.60 -4.62
C ALA A 604 -3.50 -43.13 -4.84
N THR A 605 -2.92 -43.54 -5.96
CA THR A 605 -2.73 -44.96 -6.29
C THR A 605 -1.73 -45.63 -5.35
N ALA A 606 -0.65 -44.94 -5.00
CA ALA A 606 0.37 -45.42 -4.08
C ALA A 606 -0.20 -45.58 -2.67
N THR A 607 -0.98 -44.60 -2.18
CA THR A 607 -1.69 -44.70 -0.91
C THR A 607 -2.59 -45.94 -0.89
N LEU A 608 -3.45 -46.14 -1.91
CA LEU A 608 -4.31 -47.32 -2.01
C LEU A 608 -3.51 -48.63 -2.07
N ALA A 609 -2.37 -48.66 -2.75
CA ALA A 609 -1.49 -49.82 -2.76
C ALA A 609 -0.91 -50.13 -1.37
N ASN A 610 -0.57 -49.11 -0.58
CA ASN A 610 -0.13 -49.29 0.82
C ASN A 610 -1.28 -49.82 1.70
N LEU A 611 -2.51 -49.32 1.52
CA LEU A 611 -3.68 -49.82 2.24
C LEU A 611 -3.90 -51.32 1.96
N LEU A 612 -3.84 -51.73 0.69
CA LEU A 612 -3.93 -53.14 0.30
C LEU A 612 -2.84 -54.01 0.92
N ALA A 613 -1.61 -53.51 1.03
CA ALA A 613 -0.50 -54.27 1.59
C ALA A 613 -0.70 -54.62 3.07
N ASN A 614 -1.51 -53.83 3.78
CA ASN A 614 -1.75 -53.96 5.22
C ASN A 614 -3.11 -54.59 5.55
N GLU A 615 -3.83 -55.12 4.55
CA GLU A 615 -5.04 -55.92 4.72
C GLU A 615 -4.81 -57.35 4.20
N GLU A 616 -5.06 -58.36 5.04
CA GLU A 616 -4.78 -59.77 4.72
C GLU A 616 -5.44 -60.25 3.41
N ASP A 617 -6.66 -59.77 3.12
CA ASP A 617 -7.42 -60.12 1.90
C ASP A 617 -7.74 -58.92 0.99
N GLY A 618 -7.32 -57.70 1.35
CA GLY A 618 -7.66 -56.46 0.64
C GLY A 618 -9.16 -56.17 0.50
N GLY A 619 -10.00 -56.72 1.38
CA GLY A 619 -11.44 -56.95 1.19
C GLY A 619 -12.26 -55.73 0.73
N PRO A 620 -12.60 -54.77 1.62
CA PRO A 620 -13.48 -53.64 1.30
C PRO A 620 -12.95 -52.77 0.16
N LEU A 621 -11.62 -52.72 0.00
CA LEU A 621 -10.96 -51.94 -1.04
C LEU A 621 -11.01 -52.64 -2.41
N ALA A 622 -10.79 -53.95 -2.47
CA ALA A 622 -10.92 -54.72 -3.70
C ALA A 622 -12.36 -54.79 -4.21
N ASP A 623 -13.35 -54.73 -3.31
CA ASP A 623 -14.78 -54.63 -3.64
C ASP A 623 -15.23 -53.19 -3.92
N PHE A 624 -14.35 -52.19 -3.75
CA PHE A 624 -14.71 -50.80 -3.97
C PHE A 624 -15.03 -50.54 -5.45
N PRO A 625 -16.21 -49.97 -5.78
CA PRO A 625 -16.64 -49.80 -7.17
C PRO A 625 -15.63 -49.06 -8.03
N GLY A 626 -15.28 -49.67 -9.17
CA GLY A 626 -14.37 -49.09 -10.17
C GLY A 626 -12.89 -49.10 -9.79
N PHE A 627 -12.50 -49.56 -8.61
CA PHE A 627 -11.08 -49.56 -8.21
C PHE A 627 -10.22 -50.47 -9.11
N ALA A 628 -10.63 -51.73 -9.31
CA ALA A 628 -9.93 -52.67 -10.20
C ALA A 628 -9.83 -52.15 -11.65
N ASP A 629 -10.90 -51.54 -12.15
CA ASP A 629 -10.96 -50.96 -13.50
C ASP A 629 -9.96 -49.81 -13.65
N LYS A 630 -9.87 -48.92 -12.65
CA LYS A 630 -8.89 -47.84 -12.63
C LYS A 630 -7.46 -48.34 -12.55
N VAL A 631 -7.17 -49.32 -11.67
CA VAL A 631 -5.82 -49.93 -11.60
C VAL A 631 -5.39 -50.45 -12.97
N VAL A 632 -6.25 -51.20 -13.68
CA VAL A 632 -5.95 -51.71 -15.03
C VAL A 632 -5.79 -50.58 -16.06
N SER A 633 -6.61 -49.53 -15.97
CA SER A 633 -6.51 -48.37 -16.85
C SER A 633 -5.16 -47.66 -16.69
N LEU A 634 -4.74 -47.43 -15.44
CA LEU A 634 -3.51 -46.71 -15.10
C LEU A 634 -2.23 -47.45 -15.51
N LEU A 635 -2.25 -48.78 -15.64
CA LEU A 635 -1.14 -49.54 -16.23
C LEU A 635 -0.77 -49.06 -17.64
N GLY A 636 -1.71 -48.41 -18.35
CA GLY A 636 -1.50 -47.85 -19.69
C GLY A 636 -1.17 -46.35 -19.72
N ARG A 637 -0.97 -45.68 -18.59
CA ARG A 637 -0.54 -44.27 -18.56
C ARG A 637 0.93 -44.16 -18.97
N GLU A 638 1.29 -43.02 -19.57
CA GLU A 638 2.66 -42.75 -20.01
C GLU A 638 3.61 -42.40 -18.84
N SER A 639 3.09 -41.83 -17.74
CA SER A 639 3.89 -41.55 -16.54
C SER A 639 4.37 -42.86 -15.91
N ALA A 640 5.69 -42.98 -15.78
CA ALA A 640 6.33 -44.14 -15.18
C ALA A 640 5.94 -44.29 -13.70
N GLU A 641 5.81 -43.18 -12.98
CA GLU A 641 5.46 -43.13 -11.56
C GLU A 641 4.05 -43.65 -11.31
N VAL A 642 3.07 -43.15 -12.08
CA VAL A 642 1.67 -43.64 -12.03
C VAL A 642 1.60 -45.12 -12.40
N GLN A 643 2.34 -45.55 -13.43
CA GLN A 643 2.37 -46.94 -13.85
C GLN A 643 3.01 -47.85 -12.80
N MET A 644 4.06 -47.40 -12.10
CA MET A 644 4.69 -48.13 -10.98
C MET A 644 3.71 -48.29 -9.81
N ALA A 645 3.03 -47.21 -9.40
CA ALA A 645 2.04 -47.25 -8.33
C ALA A 645 0.88 -48.20 -8.68
N ALA A 646 0.35 -48.13 -9.91
CA ALA A 646 -0.70 -49.02 -10.40
C ALA A 646 -0.25 -50.49 -10.44
N SER A 647 1.00 -50.75 -10.84
CA SER A 647 1.57 -52.10 -10.86
C SER A 647 1.73 -52.66 -9.45
N ARG A 648 2.08 -51.83 -8.47
CA ARG A 648 2.16 -52.22 -7.06
C ARG A 648 0.77 -52.55 -6.50
N ALA A 649 -0.24 -51.72 -6.80
CA ALA A 649 -1.63 -52.01 -6.43
C ALA A 649 -2.12 -53.33 -7.06
N LEU A 650 -1.80 -53.57 -8.33
CA LEU A 650 -2.10 -54.81 -9.04
C LEU A 650 -1.48 -56.03 -8.35
N GLN A 651 -0.20 -55.95 -7.99
CA GLN A 651 0.51 -57.02 -7.28
C GLN A 651 -0.19 -57.34 -5.96
N ASN A 652 -0.50 -56.33 -5.15
CA ASN A 652 -1.14 -56.49 -3.84
C ASN A 652 -2.56 -57.07 -3.97
N LEU A 653 -3.36 -56.59 -4.93
CA LEU A 653 -4.65 -57.20 -5.26
C LEU A 653 -4.50 -58.68 -5.65
N SER A 654 -3.46 -59.01 -6.42
CA SER A 654 -3.29 -60.37 -6.95
C SER A 654 -2.76 -61.38 -5.93
N ILE A 655 -2.40 -60.95 -4.71
CA ILE A 655 -2.02 -61.86 -3.62
C ILE A 655 -3.19 -62.79 -3.30
N CYS A 656 -4.42 -62.24 -3.23
CA CYS A 656 -5.64 -63.00 -3.03
C CYS A 656 -6.22 -63.48 -4.37
N SER A 657 -6.49 -64.78 -4.48
CA SER A 657 -7.01 -65.39 -5.71
C SER A 657 -8.40 -64.86 -6.12
N ALA A 658 -9.23 -64.44 -5.16
CA ALA A 658 -10.53 -63.84 -5.45
C ALA A 658 -10.38 -62.45 -6.08
N ASN A 659 -9.47 -61.63 -5.57
CA ASN A 659 -9.16 -60.30 -6.11
C ASN A 659 -8.47 -60.39 -7.47
N ALA A 660 -7.57 -61.35 -7.66
CA ALA A 660 -6.96 -61.64 -8.95
C ALA A 660 -8.02 -61.94 -10.04
N ARG A 661 -9.08 -62.69 -9.69
CA ARG A 661 -10.22 -62.93 -10.59
C ARG A 661 -11.01 -61.67 -10.90
N ARG A 662 -11.23 -60.79 -9.93
CA ARG A 662 -11.89 -59.49 -10.13
C ARG A 662 -11.12 -58.63 -11.13
N VAL A 663 -9.80 -58.50 -10.94
CA VAL A 663 -8.93 -57.77 -11.87
C VAL A 663 -8.98 -58.37 -13.27
N PHE A 664 -8.99 -59.70 -13.39
CA PHE A 664 -9.11 -60.35 -14.69
C PHE A 664 -10.45 -60.09 -15.40
N ALA A 665 -11.53 -59.96 -14.63
CA ALA A 665 -12.85 -59.65 -15.14
C ALA A 665 -12.98 -58.20 -15.67
N THR A 666 -12.04 -57.31 -15.31
CA THR A 666 -12.01 -55.93 -15.80
C THR A 666 -11.81 -55.88 -17.33
N PRO A 667 -12.60 -55.04 -18.04
CA PRO A 667 -12.41 -54.84 -19.48
C PRO A 667 -10.99 -54.40 -19.82
N ARG A 668 -10.45 -54.91 -20.94
CA ARG A 668 -9.11 -54.56 -21.46
C ARG A 668 -7.92 -54.97 -20.56
N CYS A 669 -8.14 -55.73 -19.48
CA CYS A 669 -7.06 -56.23 -18.61
C CYS A 669 -5.93 -56.89 -19.41
N LEU A 670 -6.25 -57.87 -20.24
CA LEU A 670 -5.25 -58.60 -21.03
C LEU A 670 -4.53 -57.72 -22.07
N SER A 671 -5.25 -56.81 -22.73
CA SER A 671 -4.59 -55.86 -23.65
C SER A 671 -3.61 -54.93 -22.92
N ARG A 672 -3.96 -54.48 -21.71
CA ARG A 672 -3.08 -53.63 -20.90
C ARG A 672 -1.86 -54.39 -20.44
N PHE A 673 -2.01 -55.65 -20.01
CA PHE A 673 -0.89 -56.50 -19.63
C PHE A 673 0.08 -56.71 -20.79
N VAL A 674 -0.42 -57.06 -21.99
CA VAL A 674 0.44 -57.19 -23.18
C VAL A 674 1.14 -55.86 -23.52
N GLY A 675 0.45 -54.74 -23.38
CA GLY A 675 1.03 -53.40 -23.57
C GLY A 675 2.19 -53.13 -22.61
N VAL A 676 2.01 -53.35 -21.31
CA VAL A 676 3.05 -53.18 -20.29
C VAL A 676 4.25 -54.11 -20.56
N MET A 677 3.99 -55.37 -20.91
CA MET A 677 5.04 -56.36 -21.18
C MET A 677 5.92 -55.96 -22.38
N ARG A 678 5.34 -55.29 -23.38
CA ARG A 678 6.05 -54.74 -24.53
C ARG A 678 6.73 -53.39 -24.27
N GLY A 679 6.36 -52.69 -23.20
CA GLY A 679 6.95 -51.40 -22.82
C GLY A 679 8.37 -51.53 -22.28
N GLU A 680 8.91 -50.48 -21.67
CA GLU A 680 10.29 -50.46 -21.13
C GLU A 680 10.35 -50.55 -19.60
N ASN A 681 9.22 -50.33 -18.90
CA ASN A 681 9.17 -50.29 -17.44
C ASN A 681 9.31 -51.70 -16.81
N ALA A 682 10.54 -52.10 -16.49
CA ALA A 682 10.85 -53.41 -15.90
C ALA A 682 10.06 -53.68 -14.60
N TYR A 683 9.91 -52.67 -13.74
CA TYR A 683 9.17 -52.77 -12.47
C TYR A 683 7.69 -53.14 -12.69
N ALA A 684 7.07 -52.55 -13.71
CA ALA A 684 5.70 -52.84 -14.10
C ALA A 684 5.56 -54.24 -14.73
N LYS A 685 6.51 -54.63 -15.59
CA LYS A 685 6.53 -55.97 -16.22
C LYS A 685 6.53 -57.09 -15.19
N GLU A 686 7.44 -57.02 -14.23
CA GLU A 686 7.58 -58.05 -13.19
C GLU A 686 6.27 -58.26 -12.41
N ARG A 687 5.58 -57.17 -12.06
CA ARG A 687 4.32 -57.19 -11.30
C ARG A 687 3.14 -57.68 -12.13
N VAL A 688 3.10 -57.35 -13.43
CA VAL A 688 2.12 -57.91 -14.36
C VAL A 688 2.32 -59.42 -14.49
N VAL A 689 3.56 -59.91 -14.62
CA VAL A 689 3.86 -61.35 -14.65
C VAL A 689 3.46 -62.03 -13.35
N TYR A 690 3.75 -61.42 -12.20
CA TYR A 690 3.31 -61.91 -10.90
C TYR A 690 1.78 -62.06 -10.86
N ALA A 691 1.06 -61.03 -11.29
CA ALA A 691 -0.40 -61.03 -11.33
C ALA A 691 -0.94 -62.13 -12.26
N ILE A 692 -0.38 -62.29 -13.46
CA ILE A 692 -0.72 -63.38 -14.40
C ILE A 692 -0.49 -64.75 -13.75
N GLY A 693 0.63 -64.93 -13.05
CA GLY A 693 0.94 -66.18 -12.35
C GLY A 693 -0.09 -66.53 -11.26
N LYS A 694 -0.53 -65.55 -10.47
CA LYS A 694 -1.57 -65.72 -9.44
C LYS A 694 -2.97 -65.94 -10.04
N MET A 695 -3.28 -65.32 -11.16
CA MET A 695 -4.55 -65.53 -11.90
C MET A 695 -4.60 -66.91 -12.54
N GLY A 696 -3.46 -67.41 -13.02
CA GLY A 696 -3.27 -68.73 -13.60
C GLY A 696 -3.42 -69.89 -12.60
N VAL A 697 -4.02 -69.72 -11.43
CA VAL A 697 -4.28 -70.84 -10.50
C VAL A 697 -5.54 -71.63 -10.93
N THR A 698 -6.45 -71.02 -11.71
CA THR A 698 -7.69 -71.69 -12.16
C THR A 698 -7.58 -72.12 -13.63
N LEU A 699 -7.96 -73.36 -13.96
CA LEU A 699 -7.92 -73.90 -15.33
C LEU A 699 -8.61 -73.00 -16.36
N ALA A 700 -9.80 -72.48 -16.03
CA ALA A 700 -10.56 -71.57 -16.91
C ALA A 700 -9.79 -70.30 -17.28
N LEU A 701 -9.10 -69.68 -16.32
CA LEU A 701 -8.29 -68.48 -16.55
C LEU A 701 -7.02 -68.79 -17.34
N ARG A 702 -6.38 -69.95 -17.12
CA ARG A 702 -5.26 -70.41 -17.94
C ARG A 702 -5.66 -70.53 -19.41
N PHE A 703 -6.82 -71.14 -19.69
CA PHE A 703 -7.31 -71.26 -21.06
C PHE A 703 -7.52 -69.89 -21.72
N GLN A 704 -8.14 -68.94 -21.02
CA GLN A 704 -8.33 -67.59 -21.55
C GLN A 704 -7.02 -66.83 -21.76
N LEU A 705 -6.05 -66.97 -20.85
CA LEU A 705 -4.70 -66.43 -21.02
C LEU A 705 -4.00 -67.03 -22.24
N CYS A 706 -3.98 -68.35 -22.39
CA CYS A 706 -3.32 -69.01 -23.52
C CYS A 706 -3.94 -68.67 -24.88
N GLN A 707 -5.24 -68.36 -24.91
CA GLN A 707 -5.95 -67.99 -26.14
C GLN A 707 -5.78 -66.50 -26.50
N TYR A 708 -5.31 -65.65 -25.58
CA TYR A 708 -5.20 -64.23 -25.84
C TYR A 708 -3.97 -63.90 -26.72
N PRO A 709 -4.15 -63.21 -27.87
CA PRO A 709 -3.05 -62.95 -28.79
C PRO A 709 -1.90 -62.17 -28.15
N GLY A 710 -0.69 -62.72 -28.27
CA GLY A 710 0.55 -62.04 -27.91
C GLY A 710 0.95 -62.06 -26.43
N ILE A 711 0.12 -62.60 -25.53
CA ILE A 711 0.47 -62.67 -24.10
C ILE A 711 1.54 -63.73 -23.80
N LEU A 712 1.44 -64.93 -24.39
CA LEU A 712 2.45 -65.98 -24.23
C LEU A 712 3.80 -65.55 -24.80
N ARG A 713 3.80 -64.95 -26.01
CA ARG A 713 5.02 -64.40 -26.61
C ARG A 713 5.65 -63.31 -25.75
N ALA A 714 4.85 -62.40 -25.20
CA ALA A 714 5.35 -61.36 -24.32
C ALA A 714 5.93 -61.91 -23.00
N MET A 715 5.39 -63.01 -22.48
CA MET A 715 5.96 -63.72 -21.33
C MET A 715 7.28 -64.43 -21.69
N GLU A 716 7.35 -65.09 -22.84
CA GLU A 716 8.59 -65.72 -23.35
C GLU A 716 9.71 -64.69 -23.56
N ASP A 717 9.39 -63.54 -24.16
CA ASP A 717 10.31 -62.43 -24.36
C ASP A 717 10.84 -61.90 -23.01
N PHE A 718 9.97 -61.76 -22.00
CA PHE A 718 10.37 -61.36 -20.65
C PHE A 718 11.27 -62.39 -19.96
N VAL A 719 10.95 -63.68 -20.03
CA VAL A 719 11.79 -64.74 -19.45
C VAL A 719 13.17 -64.78 -20.13
N SER A 720 13.21 -64.68 -21.46
CA SER A 720 14.46 -64.74 -22.22
C SER A 720 15.40 -63.54 -22.00
N THR A 721 14.83 -62.39 -21.61
CA THR A 721 15.59 -61.18 -21.24
C THR A 721 16.02 -61.24 -19.77
N ALA A 722 15.20 -61.77 -18.88
CA ALA A 722 15.55 -61.98 -17.47
C ALA A 722 16.63 -63.06 -17.27
N SER A 723 16.69 -64.08 -18.13
CA SER A 723 17.73 -65.14 -18.06
C SER A 723 19.10 -64.72 -18.59
N LYS A 724 19.28 -63.47 -19.04
CA LYS A 724 20.53 -62.92 -19.59
C LYS A 724 21.22 -61.89 -18.68
N VAL A 725 20.62 -61.58 -17.54
CA VAL A 725 21.16 -60.77 -16.43
C VAL A 725 21.44 -61.72 -15.28
#